data_AF-K9QZ05-F1
#
_entry.id   AF-K9QZ05-F1
#
_cell.length_a   1.000
_cell.length_b   1.000
_cell.length_c   1.000
_cell.angle_alpha   90.00
_cell.angle_beta   90.00
_cell.angle_gamma   90.00
#
_symmetry.space_group_name_H-M   'P 1'
#
loop_
_entity.id
_entity.type
_entity.pdbx_description
1 polymer ?
#
loop_
_entity_poly.entity_id
_entity_poly.type
_entity_poly.pdbx_seq_one_letter_code
_entity_poly.pdbx_strand_id
1 'polypeptide(L)'
;MAKVALLIGVSEYLSGLSSLPCAVRDIDALQRVLQDPDLGGFSTLKSLKNPVRQDMEFEIEAFFAERTKDDLLLFYFSGHGIKDDSGNLFFATSTTQKTSKGELIRATAVSASFIHDVMRRSRAKRQIIILDCCFSGAFDPSLSPKDDRLIDFKEQLGAEGRVVLASSSSTEYSFEQQESELSIYTRYLVEGVETGAADLDGDGLLSIEDIHGYVNNRIHEEFPHVTPKIIVLKNEGYKIILSNTKAKLKQKSNISKNKIQLGEIKLESSQDLYSSKFYNPVPSLIQPLESFISRLSERLKDEQVIRHYSNQFDREEVTVQNFILEVIRQTSDADFVFVMHRPDDQGGWILKSQSNLSEDVDDVIYTDVLKNKILSNILLRAIFTPNHHGIYRIHYDEKAAASKAFLLIPLESQNSEFIVICGLSTDSYLLNDAYGRIISSFYKASQELSLQSVRVEAAIIDDLKITYGYLPFSLYQKRFTLFCERLARILIYFEPILDLDDISISGWEALARDPDSLTAPVDLFAAAEIWGRKFTIELDQHLLKTAVNSYQEALVRTKQNRYHEILPLSVNVYPESLMRTAYFETVREIVKGRKEKQFSAKKLILEISEKADLPMYEDGIRLQSPLDSFKMRLAKYTQELKIRFGIDDFGVGYASVSRLSGLQPPYVKIDREILYHQPVDIIINFVQEVVSRANPLDPAKVIVEGLDENSPVTLGRLKNLGVSYVQGHIIGKAEQDVNRLSQEKSEFLRKSILGE
;
A
#
# COMPACT_ATOMS: atom_id res chain seq x y z
N MET A 1 16.68 -38.86 -12.03
CA MET A 1 16.16 -37.73 -11.25
C MET A 1 16.19 -38.13 -9.79
N ALA A 2 17.25 -37.72 -9.09
CA ALA A 2 17.35 -37.94 -7.64
C ALA A 2 16.74 -36.76 -6.88
N LYS A 3 16.03 -37.05 -5.79
CA LYS A 3 15.62 -36.04 -4.81
C LYS A 3 16.64 -36.09 -3.67
N VAL A 4 17.37 -34.98 -3.46
CA VAL A 4 18.46 -34.91 -2.49
C VAL A 4 18.20 -33.76 -1.52
N ALA A 5 18.34 -34.00 -0.23
CA ALA A 5 18.16 -33.00 0.82
C ALA A 5 19.37 -32.87 1.74
N LEU A 6 19.71 -31.64 2.11
CA LEU A 6 20.64 -31.31 3.19
C LEU A 6 19.90 -30.47 4.23
N LEU A 7 19.80 -31.01 5.45
CA LEU A 7 19.13 -30.37 6.58
C LEU A 7 20.17 -29.96 7.61
N ILE A 8 20.17 -28.71 8.05
CA ILE A 8 21.12 -28.19 9.02
C ILE A 8 20.36 -27.54 10.17
N GLY A 9 20.58 -28.03 11.39
CA GLY A 9 19.97 -27.49 12.60
C GLY A 9 21.03 -27.09 13.62
N VAL A 10 21.04 -25.82 14.02
CA VAL A 10 21.97 -25.30 15.04
C VAL A 10 21.17 -24.81 16.25
N SER A 11 21.25 -25.59 17.32
CA SER A 11 20.56 -25.37 18.59
C SER A 11 21.47 -24.86 19.70
N GLU A 12 22.76 -25.18 19.62
CA GLU A 12 23.77 -24.83 20.63
C GLU A 12 24.81 -23.89 20.02
N TYR A 13 25.19 -22.86 20.77
CA TYR A 13 26.14 -21.83 20.35
C TYR A 13 27.15 -21.55 21.46
N LEU A 14 28.33 -21.07 21.08
CA LEU A 14 29.29 -20.48 22.03
C LEU A 14 28.77 -19.13 22.57
N SER A 15 29.50 -18.55 23.53
CA SER A 15 29.12 -17.29 24.19
C SER A 15 28.79 -16.17 23.20
N GLY A 16 27.60 -15.57 23.34
CA GLY A 16 27.16 -14.41 22.54
C GLY A 16 25.87 -14.63 21.73
N LEU A 17 25.30 -15.84 21.74
CA LEU A 17 24.01 -16.18 21.13
C LEU A 17 23.18 -17.05 22.07
N SER A 18 21.85 -16.92 22.01
CA SER A 18 20.92 -17.77 22.76
C SER A 18 20.79 -19.15 22.11
N SER A 19 20.64 -20.19 22.91
CA SER A 19 20.32 -21.54 22.43
C SER A 19 18.94 -21.58 21.76
N LEU A 20 18.80 -22.39 20.71
CA LEU A 20 17.55 -22.64 19.99
C LEU A 20 17.23 -24.15 19.99
N PRO A 21 16.70 -24.72 21.08
CA PRO A 21 16.49 -26.17 21.21
C PRO A 21 15.59 -26.78 20.11
N CYS A 22 14.69 -25.99 19.53
CA CYS A 22 13.83 -26.39 18.41
C CYS A 22 14.61 -26.73 17.13
N ALA A 23 15.74 -26.08 16.84
CA ALA A 23 16.42 -26.20 15.54
C ALA A 23 16.87 -27.63 15.18
N VAL A 24 17.30 -28.41 16.17
CA VAL A 24 17.65 -29.83 15.96
C VAL A 24 16.41 -30.70 15.83
N ARG A 25 15.33 -30.37 16.52
CA ARG A 25 14.04 -31.08 16.43
C ARG A 25 13.34 -30.82 15.09
N ASP A 26 13.48 -29.60 14.56
CA ASP A 26 12.99 -29.20 13.25
C ASP A 26 13.54 -30.09 12.15
N ILE A 27 14.86 -30.30 12.13
CA ILE A 27 15.49 -31.17 11.12
C ILE A 27 15.14 -32.64 11.33
N ASP A 28 14.90 -33.10 12.56
CA ASP A 28 14.45 -34.46 12.83
C ASP A 28 13.01 -34.69 12.31
N ALA A 29 12.11 -33.75 12.55
CA ALA A 29 10.74 -33.79 12.06
C ALA A 29 10.67 -33.70 10.54
N LEU A 30 11.46 -32.81 9.94
CA LEU A 30 11.53 -32.65 8.49
C LEU A 30 12.17 -33.85 7.81
N GLN A 31 13.23 -34.42 8.38
CA GLN A 31 13.86 -35.64 7.88
C GLN A 31 12.84 -36.77 7.76
N ARG A 32 12.00 -36.95 8.77
CA ARG A 32 10.96 -37.99 8.81
C ARG A 32 9.99 -37.90 7.63
N VAL A 33 9.44 -36.71 7.35
CA VAL A 33 8.47 -36.54 6.25
C VAL A 33 9.14 -36.54 4.87
N LEU A 34 10.40 -36.09 4.76
CA LEU A 34 11.10 -36.08 3.48
C LEU A 34 11.61 -37.47 3.06
N GLN A 35 12.02 -38.31 4.02
CA GLN A 35 12.49 -39.68 3.74
C GLN A 35 11.36 -40.67 3.46
N ASP A 36 10.14 -40.40 3.94
CA ASP A 36 9.00 -41.27 3.73
C ASP A 36 8.70 -41.41 2.22
N PRO A 37 8.73 -42.64 1.65
CA PRO A 37 8.49 -42.88 0.23
C PRO A 37 7.10 -42.46 -0.25
N ASP A 38 6.10 -42.46 0.63
CA ASP A 38 4.72 -42.07 0.32
C ASP A 38 4.49 -40.55 0.46
N LEU A 39 5.47 -39.83 1.03
CA LEU A 39 5.45 -38.37 1.19
C LEU A 39 6.57 -37.76 0.31
N GLY A 40 7.68 -37.31 0.92
CA GLY A 40 8.75 -36.61 0.22
C GLY A 40 9.53 -37.46 -0.79
N GLY A 41 9.76 -38.74 -0.49
CA GLY A 41 10.48 -39.67 -1.35
C GLY A 41 11.93 -39.22 -1.67
N PHE A 42 12.61 -38.56 -0.74
CA PHE A 42 14.00 -38.13 -0.92
C PHE A 42 14.96 -39.32 -0.82
N SER A 43 15.58 -39.67 -1.95
CA SER A 43 16.49 -40.83 -2.08
C SER A 43 17.82 -40.66 -1.35
N THR A 44 18.20 -39.43 -1.03
CA THR A 44 19.45 -39.13 -0.31
C THR A 44 19.22 -37.91 0.57
N LEU A 45 19.27 -38.10 1.88
CA LEU A 45 19.07 -37.03 2.86
C LEU A 45 20.21 -37.06 3.88
N LYS A 46 20.84 -35.91 4.10
CA LYS A 46 21.87 -35.73 5.12
C LYS A 46 21.46 -34.64 6.11
N SER A 47 21.64 -34.91 7.39
CA SER A 47 21.32 -33.98 8.47
C SER A 47 22.56 -33.64 9.28
N LEU A 48 22.79 -32.36 9.55
CA LEU A 48 23.88 -31.86 10.39
C LEU A 48 23.32 -31.16 11.62
N LYS A 49 23.66 -31.68 12.80
CA LYS A 49 23.26 -31.14 14.10
C LYS A 49 24.44 -30.41 14.72
N ASN A 50 24.25 -29.11 15.02
CA ASN A 50 25.27 -28.25 15.62
C ASN A 50 26.66 -28.32 14.93
N PRO A 51 26.77 -28.32 13.58
CA PRO A 51 28.07 -28.40 12.92
C PRO A 51 28.94 -27.15 13.21
N VAL A 52 30.25 -27.37 13.25
CA VAL A 52 31.23 -26.28 13.18
C VAL A 52 31.29 -25.73 11.76
N ARG A 53 31.89 -24.54 11.59
CA ARG A 53 31.95 -23.87 10.28
C ARG A 53 32.54 -24.75 9.17
N GLN A 54 33.67 -25.40 9.42
CA GLN A 54 34.39 -26.18 8.40
C GLN A 54 33.54 -27.33 7.85
N ASP A 55 32.89 -28.08 8.75
CA ASP A 55 32.00 -29.17 8.39
C ASP A 55 30.77 -28.65 7.64
N MET A 56 30.20 -27.53 8.10
CA MET A 56 29.04 -26.91 7.43
C MET A 56 29.38 -26.48 6.00
N GLU A 57 30.49 -25.77 5.78
CA GLU A 57 30.92 -25.33 4.44
C GLU A 57 31.21 -26.52 3.51
N PHE A 58 31.93 -27.54 4.03
CA PHE A 58 32.25 -28.75 3.27
C PHE A 58 30.99 -29.48 2.79
N GLU A 59 30.03 -29.68 3.69
CA GLU A 59 28.81 -30.42 3.37
C GLU A 59 27.87 -29.64 2.45
N ILE A 60 27.81 -28.32 2.58
CA ILE A 60 27.10 -27.46 1.62
C ILE A 60 27.72 -27.58 0.23
N GLU A 61 29.05 -27.49 0.13
CA GLU A 61 29.73 -27.61 -1.16
C GLU A 61 29.56 -29.00 -1.78
N ALA A 62 29.73 -30.06 -1.00
CA ALA A 62 29.49 -31.44 -1.43
C ALA A 62 28.03 -31.69 -1.84
N PHE A 63 27.06 -31.06 -1.15
CA PHE A 63 25.65 -31.19 -1.47
C PHE A 63 25.30 -30.63 -2.86
N PHE A 64 25.88 -29.49 -3.24
CA PHE A 64 25.63 -28.88 -4.56
C PHE A 64 26.58 -29.37 -5.67
N ALA A 65 27.66 -30.07 -5.32
CA ALA A 65 28.60 -30.67 -6.25
C ALA A 65 28.04 -31.91 -6.98
N GLU A 66 28.58 -32.19 -8.16
CA GLU A 66 28.31 -33.42 -8.94
C GLU A 66 26.83 -33.71 -9.26
N ARG A 67 25.99 -32.67 -9.35
CA ARG A 67 24.56 -32.81 -9.69
C ARG A 67 24.28 -32.82 -11.18
N THR A 68 23.12 -33.35 -11.55
CA THR A 68 22.58 -33.33 -12.91
C THR A 68 21.43 -32.33 -13.03
N LYS A 69 21.07 -31.94 -14.25
CA LYS A 69 20.02 -30.94 -14.51
C LYS A 69 18.63 -31.39 -14.00
N ASP A 70 18.42 -32.70 -13.93
CA ASP A 70 17.17 -33.34 -13.55
C ASP A 70 17.14 -33.72 -12.06
N ASP A 71 18.09 -33.30 -11.24
CA ASP A 71 17.99 -33.52 -9.79
C ASP A 71 17.13 -32.43 -9.15
N LEU A 72 16.50 -32.78 -8.02
CA LEU A 72 15.81 -31.85 -7.14
C LEU A 72 16.62 -31.73 -5.86
N LEU A 73 17.08 -30.53 -5.55
CA LEU A 73 17.84 -30.24 -4.34
C LEU A 73 16.97 -29.48 -3.33
N LEU A 74 16.94 -29.93 -2.08
CA LEU A 74 16.35 -29.19 -0.96
C LEU A 74 17.42 -28.89 0.09
N PHE A 75 17.76 -27.63 0.26
CA PHE A 75 18.61 -27.13 1.35
C PHE A 75 17.73 -26.51 2.42
N TYR A 76 17.84 -26.99 3.65
CA TYR A 76 17.10 -26.47 4.80
C TYR A 76 18.07 -26.07 5.91
N PHE A 77 17.89 -24.88 6.47
CA PHE A 77 18.66 -24.37 7.60
C PHE A 77 17.72 -23.86 8.70
N SER A 78 17.90 -24.34 9.93
CA SER A 78 17.28 -23.80 11.15
C SER A 78 18.36 -23.37 12.15
N GLY A 79 18.29 -22.12 12.62
CA GLY A 79 19.30 -21.52 13.51
C GLY A 79 19.29 -19.98 13.52
N HIS A 80 20.37 -19.34 13.96
CA HIS A 80 20.49 -17.86 13.93
C HIS A 80 21.01 -17.33 12.59
N GLY A 81 20.36 -16.30 12.04
CA GLY A 81 20.87 -15.49 10.95
C GLY A 81 21.45 -14.17 11.48
N ILE A 82 22.73 -13.90 11.24
CA ILE A 82 23.44 -12.75 11.83
C ILE A 82 23.92 -11.83 10.72
N LYS A 83 23.75 -10.51 10.91
CA LYS A 83 24.34 -9.49 10.04
C LYS A 83 25.70 -9.05 10.58
N ASP A 84 26.67 -8.84 9.69
CA ASP A 84 27.87 -8.10 10.03
C ASP A 84 27.62 -6.58 9.99
N ASP A 85 28.60 -5.79 10.43
CA ASP A 85 28.52 -4.32 10.49
C ASP A 85 28.32 -3.66 9.10
N SER A 86 28.55 -4.41 8.03
CA SER A 86 28.35 -3.97 6.65
C SER A 86 26.99 -4.40 6.08
N GLY A 87 26.15 -5.07 6.88
CA GLY A 87 24.84 -5.57 6.48
C GLY A 87 24.84 -6.90 5.74
N ASN A 88 25.97 -7.60 5.63
CA ASN A 88 26.05 -8.91 4.98
C ASN A 88 25.50 -10.02 5.88
N LEU A 89 24.76 -10.96 5.29
CA LEU A 89 24.13 -12.07 6.01
C LEU A 89 25.09 -13.25 6.21
N PHE A 90 25.09 -13.80 7.43
CA PHE A 90 25.79 -15.01 7.84
C PHE A 90 24.85 -15.98 8.55
N PHE A 91 25.05 -17.28 8.35
CA PHE A 91 24.40 -18.36 9.06
C PHE A 91 25.29 -18.83 10.21
N ALA A 92 24.72 -18.80 11.42
CA ALA A 92 25.45 -19.19 12.62
C ALA A 92 25.74 -20.70 12.65
N THR A 93 26.89 -21.04 13.22
CA THR A 93 27.39 -22.40 13.47
C THR A 93 27.47 -22.62 14.97
N SER A 94 27.71 -23.84 15.44
CA SER A 94 27.86 -24.09 16.88
C SER A 94 29.04 -23.33 17.50
N THR A 95 30.01 -22.93 16.67
CA THR A 95 31.19 -22.17 17.06
C THR A 95 31.09 -20.66 16.87
N THR A 96 29.94 -20.13 16.45
CA THR A 96 29.80 -18.70 16.16
C THR A 96 30.00 -17.85 17.41
N GLN A 97 30.78 -16.77 17.27
CA GLN A 97 31.12 -15.85 18.35
C GLN A 97 30.91 -14.39 17.93
N LYS A 98 30.60 -13.56 18.94
CA LYS A 98 30.57 -12.10 18.83
C LYS A 98 31.67 -11.50 19.73
N THR A 99 32.20 -10.34 19.35
CA THR A 99 33.12 -9.57 20.19
C THR A 99 32.38 -9.02 21.41
N SER A 100 33.12 -8.49 22.40
CA SER A 100 32.53 -7.82 23.56
C SER A 100 31.67 -6.60 23.21
N LYS A 101 31.78 -6.08 21.97
CA LYS A 101 30.97 -4.99 21.43
C LYS A 101 29.74 -5.47 20.65
N GLY A 102 29.55 -6.79 20.53
CA GLY A 102 28.45 -7.39 19.77
C GLY A 102 28.72 -7.64 18.29
N GLU A 103 29.93 -7.34 17.80
CA GLU A 103 30.31 -7.49 16.38
C GLU A 103 30.56 -8.97 16.04
N LEU A 104 30.12 -9.43 14.86
CA LEU A 104 30.29 -10.84 14.44
C LEU A 104 31.75 -11.16 14.11
N ILE A 105 32.31 -12.21 14.73
CA ILE A 105 33.58 -12.80 14.29
C ILE A 105 33.33 -13.65 13.04
N ARG A 106 33.43 -13.04 11.86
CA ARG A 106 33.13 -13.66 10.55
C ARG A 106 33.83 -14.99 10.29
N ALA A 107 34.97 -15.23 10.95
CA ALA A 107 35.70 -16.49 10.88
C ALA A 107 34.91 -17.70 11.42
N THR A 108 33.86 -17.46 12.21
CA THR A 108 33.11 -18.48 12.97
C THR A 108 31.70 -18.77 12.44
N ALA A 109 31.31 -18.16 11.32
CA ALA A 109 29.99 -18.31 10.70
C ALA A 109 30.13 -18.52 9.17
N VAL A 110 29.09 -19.05 8.52
CA VAL A 110 29.07 -19.29 7.07
C VAL A 110 28.38 -18.13 6.37
N SER A 111 29.00 -17.50 5.37
CA SER A 111 28.38 -16.37 4.68
C SER A 111 27.30 -16.81 3.70
N ALA A 112 26.22 -16.03 3.57
CA ALA A 112 25.20 -16.29 2.57
C ALA A 112 25.76 -16.19 1.13
N SER A 113 26.77 -15.34 0.92
CA SER A 113 27.49 -15.23 -0.35
C SER A 113 28.20 -16.52 -0.76
N PHE A 114 28.80 -17.25 0.20
CA PHE A 114 29.44 -18.54 -0.07
C PHE A 114 28.39 -19.56 -0.54
N ILE A 115 27.26 -19.65 0.16
CA ILE A 115 26.17 -20.57 -0.21
C ILE A 115 25.63 -20.21 -1.59
N HIS A 116 25.42 -18.93 -1.88
CA HIS A 116 24.99 -18.45 -3.21
C HIS A 116 25.96 -18.88 -4.32
N ASP A 117 27.26 -18.71 -4.10
CA ASP A 117 28.29 -19.07 -5.08
C ASP A 117 28.32 -20.57 -5.38
N VAL A 118 28.22 -21.40 -4.33
CA VAL A 118 28.14 -22.85 -4.44
C VAL A 118 26.87 -23.26 -5.22
N MET A 119 25.72 -22.70 -4.86
CA MET A 119 24.45 -22.93 -5.56
C MET A 119 24.54 -22.57 -7.05
N ARG A 120 25.23 -21.47 -7.40
CA ARG A 120 25.39 -20.97 -8.78
C ARG A 120 26.22 -21.89 -9.65
N ARG A 121 27.16 -22.61 -9.03
CA ARG A 121 28.01 -23.59 -9.73
C ARG A 121 27.33 -24.95 -9.89
N SER A 122 26.27 -25.23 -9.14
CA SER A 122 25.52 -26.48 -9.28
C SER A 122 24.81 -26.58 -10.63
N ARG A 123 24.84 -27.78 -11.24
CA ARG A 123 24.15 -28.05 -12.52
C ARG A 123 22.66 -28.33 -12.35
N ALA A 124 22.20 -28.58 -11.12
CA ALA A 124 20.78 -28.84 -10.84
C ALA A 124 19.95 -27.60 -11.11
N LYS A 125 18.91 -27.74 -11.94
CA LYS A 125 18.03 -26.64 -12.31
C LYS A 125 16.91 -26.40 -11.31
N ARG A 126 16.65 -27.33 -10.38
CA ARG A 126 15.60 -27.23 -9.37
C ARG A 126 16.24 -27.27 -7.99
N GLN A 127 16.29 -26.11 -7.34
CA GLN A 127 16.90 -25.94 -6.03
C GLN A 127 15.90 -25.23 -5.12
N ILE A 128 15.52 -25.89 -4.03
CA ILE A 128 14.64 -25.36 -2.98
C ILE A 128 15.52 -25.03 -1.77
N ILE A 129 15.32 -23.85 -1.20
CA ILE A 129 16.09 -23.32 -0.09
C ILE A 129 15.09 -22.87 0.95
N ILE A 130 15.17 -23.42 2.16
CA ILE A 130 14.26 -23.10 3.26
C ILE A 130 15.11 -22.63 4.43
N LEU A 131 14.90 -21.38 4.85
CA LEU A 131 15.63 -20.70 5.91
C LEU A 131 14.67 -20.41 7.05
N ASP A 132 14.74 -21.22 8.10
CA ASP A 132 13.97 -21.06 9.33
C ASP A 132 14.87 -20.43 10.40
N CYS A 133 15.18 -19.14 10.23
CA CYS A 133 16.12 -18.44 11.10
C CYS A 133 15.67 -17.05 11.51
N CYS A 134 15.90 -16.70 12.78
CA CYS A 134 15.74 -15.32 13.25
C CYS A 134 16.82 -14.44 12.60
N PHE A 135 16.42 -13.47 11.78
CA PHE A 135 17.35 -12.46 11.21
C PHE A 135 17.58 -11.28 12.15
N SER A 136 17.68 -11.57 13.45
CA SER A 136 17.66 -10.61 14.53
C SER A 136 18.99 -9.86 14.68
N GLY A 137 19.01 -8.64 14.15
CA GLY A 137 20.07 -7.67 14.39
C GLY A 137 19.65 -6.20 14.25
N ALA A 138 18.35 -5.88 14.24
CA ALA A 138 17.87 -4.52 13.99
C ALA A 138 16.57 -4.18 14.74
N PHE A 139 16.48 -4.50 16.03
CA PHE A 139 15.46 -3.93 16.90
C PHE A 139 16.09 -3.50 18.22
N ASP A 140 16.67 -2.29 18.20
CA ASP A 140 16.75 -1.48 19.40
C ASP A 140 15.34 -0.86 19.57
N PRO A 141 14.63 -1.10 20.68
CA PRO A 141 13.28 -0.56 20.92
C PRO A 141 13.23 0.98 20.95
N SER A 142 14.38 1.65 20.90
CA SER A 142 14.50 3.11 20.81
C SER A 142 14.49 3.67 19.37
N LEU A 143 14.35 2.82 18.34
CA LEU A 143 14.27 3.24 16.94
C LEU A 143 12.91 2.88 16.32
N SER A 144 12.29 3.86 15.68
CA SER A 144 10.96 3.80 15.04
C SER A 144 10.91 2.81 13.86
N PRO A 145 9.71 2.28 13.51
CA PRO A 145 9.51 1.20 12.53
C PRO A 145 9.62 1.65 11.06
N LYS A 146 10.67 2.41 10.71
CA LYS A 146 10.93 2.87 9.32
C LYS A 146 12.22 2.32 8.69
N ASP A 147 13.00 1.51 9.40
CA ASP A 147 14.20 0.85 8.84
C ASP A 147 13.93 -0.60 8.45
N ASP A 148 12.91 -0.82 7.62
CA ASP A 148 12.77 -2.07 6.89
C ASP A 148 13.74 -2.06 5.69
N ARG A 149 15.05 -2.02 5.98
CA ARG A 149 16.09 -2.49 5.05
C ARG A 149 15.96 -4.01 4.98
N LEU A 150 14.84 -4.41 4.38
CA LEU A 150 14.49 -5.75 3.95
C LEU A 150 15.73 -6.34 3.29
N ILE A 151 16.19 -7.44 3.85
CA ILE A 151 17.28 -8.23 3.30
C ILE A 151 16.94 -8.45 1.81
N ASP A 152 17.79 -7.96 0.91
CA ASP A 152 17.64 -8.19 -0.51
C ASP A 152 18.09 -9.63 -0.83
N PHE A 153 17.35 -10.59 -0.28
CA PHE A 153 17.50 -12.02 -0.52
C PHE A 153 17.42 -12.34 -2.01
N LYS A 154 16.79 -11.47 -2.81
CA LYS A 154 16.72 -11.57 -4.26
C LYS A 154 18.09 -11.31 -4.90
N GLU A 155 18.80 -10.28 -4.46
CA GLU A 155 20.20 -10.04 -4.87
C GLU A 155 21.19 -11.07 -4.28
N GLN A 156 20.98 -11.53 -3.04
CA GLN A 156 21.94 -12.38 -2.34
C GLN A 156 21.79 -13.89 -2.56
N LEU A 157 20.58 -14.42 -2.82
CA LEU A 157 20.33 -15.87 -2.90
C LEU A 157 19.54 -16.30 -4.15
N GLY A 158 18.87 -15.36 -4.83
CA GLY A 158 18.04 -15.66 -5.99
C GLY A 158 18.83 -16.10 -7.23
N ALA A 159 18.32 -17.10 -7.96
CA ALA A 159 18.62 -17.30 -9.39
C ALA A 159 17.45 -18.01 -10.11
N GLU A 160 17.51 -18.13 -11.44
CA GLU A 160 16.54 -18.88 -12.25
C GLU A 160 16.54 -20.37 -11.86
N GLY A 161 15.35 -20.97 -11.69
CA GLY A 161 15.19 -22.36 -11.23
C GLY A 161 15.32 -22.58 -9.71
N ARG A 162 15.36 -21.49 -8.92
CA ARG A 162 15.45 -21.55 -7.46
C ARG A 162 14.22 -21.00 -6.76
N VAL A 163 13.91 -21.59 -5.61
CA VAL A 163 12.92 -21.08 -4.67
C VAL A 163 13.57 -20.91 -3.31
N VAL A 164 13.52 -19.70 -2.75
CA VAL A 164 13.98 -19.41 -1.39
C VAL A 164 12.77 -19.08 -0.52
N LEU A 165 12.58 -19.85 0.55
CA LEU A 165 11.60 -19.65 1.60
C LEU A 165 12.32 -19.15 2.85
N ALA A 166 11.90 -18.05 3.43
CA ALA A 166 12.50 -17.48 4.64
C ALA A 166 11.43 -17.14 5.68
N SER A 167 11.60 -17.60 6.91
CA SER A 167 10.78 -17.25 8.07
C SER A 167 11.47 -16.15 8.87
N SER A 168 10.80 -15.04 9.18
CA SER A 168 11.32 -14.01 10.10
C SER A 168 10.47 -13.99 11.36
N SER A 169 10.86 -14.74 12.38
CA SER A 169 10.28 -14.59 13.72
C SER A 169 10.89 -13.37 14.42
N SER A 170 10.04 -12.48 14.93
CA SER A 170 10.45 -11.32 15.74
C SER A 170 11.12 -11.76 17.04
N THR A 171 12.13 -11.00 17.46
CA THR A 171 13.03 -11.27 18.60
C THR A 171 12.35 -11.41 19.95
N GLU A 172 11.17 -10.84 20.14
CA GLU A 172 10.45 -10.90 21.42
C GLU A 172 9.73 -12.24 21.62
N TYR A 173 9.37 -12.96 20.54
CA TYR A 173 8.58 -14.19 20.60
C TYR A 173 9.40 -15.46 20.80
N SER A 174 10.71 -15.42 20.53
CA SER A 174 11.61 -16.55 20.77
C SER A 174 11.83 -16.83 22.27
N PHE A 175 11.47 -15.89 23.15
CA PHE A 175 11.48 -16.08 24.60
C PHE A 175 10.22 -16.79 25.13
N GLU A 176 9.08 -16.71 24.44
CA GLU A 176 7.81 -17.36 24.84
C GLU A 176 7.68 -18.82 24.34
N GLN A 177 8.55 -19.27 23.42
CA GLN A 177 8.52 -20.61 22.83
C GLN A 177 9.11 -21.75 23.68
N GLN A 178 9.40 -21.54 24.98
CA GLN A 178 9.99 -22.58 25.82
C GLN A 178 9.14 -23.86 25.97
N GLU A 179 7.88 -23.85 25.53
CA GLU A 179 6.96 -25.00 25.61
C GLU A 179 6.64 -25.70 24.26
N SER A 180 7.06 -25.18 23.09
CA SER A 180 6.79 -25.83 21.79
C SER A 180 7.88 -26.82 21.38
N GLU A 181 7.50 -27.99 20.85
CA GLU A 181 8.46 -29.02 20.41
C GLU A 181 9.21 -28.65 19.11
N LEU A 182 8.60 -27.87 18.22
CA LEU A 182 9.14 -27.44 16.91
C LEU A 182 9.01 -25.92 16.73
N SER A 183 9.78 -25.35 15.80
CA SER A 183 9.55 -23.98 15.32
C SER A 183 8.17 -23.88 14.67
N ILE A 184 7.55 -22.70 14.75
CA ILE A 184 6.22 -22.46 14.17
C ILE A 184 6.20 -22.75 12.66
N TYR A 185 7.24 -22.32 11.93
CA TYR A 185 7.33 -22.54 10.49
C TYR A 185 7.47 -24.03 10.16
N THR A 186 8.38 -24.73 10.84
CA THR A 186 8.61 -26.15 10.58
C THR A 186 7.45 -27.03 11.03
N ARG A 187 6.76 -26.66 12.11
CA ARG A 187 5.55 -27.34 12.57
C ARG A 187 4.49 -27.42 11.47
N TYR A 188 4.11 -26.28 10.89
CA TYR A 188 3.07 -26.28 9.84
C TYR A 188 3.58 -26.84 8.52
N LEU A 189 4.88 -26.72 8.23
CA LEU A 189 5.46 -27.34 7.04
C LEU A 189 5.36 -28.87 7.14
N VAL A 190 5.73 -29.44 8.29
CA VAL A 190 5.62 -30.88 8.56
C VAL A 190 4.15 -31.32 8.58
N GLU A 191 3.27 -30.58 9.26
CA GLU A 191 1.82 -30.87 9.29
C GLU A 191 1.22 -30.89 7.88
N GLY A 192 1.54 -29.88 7.07
CA GLY A 192 1.02 -29.74 5.71
C GLY A 192 1.42 -30.89 4.80
N VAL A 193 2.70 -31.30 4.87
CA VAL A 193 3.23 -32.44 4.11
C VAL A 193 2.67 -33.77 4.62
N GLU A 194 2.63 -33.98 5.93
CA GLU A 194 2.24 -35.25 6.55
C GLU A 194 0.74 -35.54 6.41
N THR A 195 -0.10 -34.51 6.53
CA THR A 195 -1.56 -34.65 6.46
C THR A 195 -2.11 -34.53 5.04
N GLY A 196 -1.30 -33.98 4.11
CA GLY A 196 -1.77 -33.54 2.80
C GLY A 196 -2.65 -32.29 2.86
N ALA A 197 -2.81 -31.64 4.02
CA ALA A 197 -3.61 -30.42 4.14
C ALA A 197 -2.99 -29.22 3.43
N ALA A 198 -1.71 -29.31 3.07
CA ALA A 198 -1.05 -28.33 2.22
C ALA A 198 -1.47 -28.42 0.75
N ASP A 199 -2.16 -29.47 0.30
CA ASP A 199 -2.70 -29.60 -1.06
C ASP A 199 -3.86 -28.62 -1.23
N LEU A 200 -3.54 -27.37 -1.59
CA LEU A 200 -4.50 -26.28 -1.61
C LEU A 200 -5.37 -26.32 -2.86
N ASP A 201 -4.86 -26.88 -3.96
CA ASP A 201 -5.58 -27.02 -5.23
C ASP A 201 -6.27 -28.40 -5.40
N GLY A 202 -5.93 -29.38 -4.56
CA GLY A 202 -6.56 -30.70 -4.53
C GLY A 202 -6.14 -31.59 -5.69
N ASP A 203 -5.02 -31.29 -6.36
CA ASP A 203 -4.53 -32.01 -7.54
C ASP A 203 -3.84 -33.34 -7.19
N GLY A 204 -3.65 -33.62 -5.90
CA GLY A 204 -2.98 -34.83 -5.41
C GLY A 204 -1.46 -34.70 -5.29
N LEU A 205 -0.91 -33.52 -5.54
CA LEU A 205 0.51 -33.17 -5.48
C LEU A 205 0.71 -32.04 -4.47
N LEU A 206 1.93 -31.93 -3.91
CA LEU A 206 2.32 -30.82 -3.05
C LEU A 206 3.41 -30.05 -3.76
N SER A 207 3.07 -28.90 -4.33
CA SER A 207 4.04 -27.95 -4.84
C SER A 207 4.69 -27.14 -3.71
N ILE A 208 5.77 -26.42 -4.00
CA ILE A 208 6.36 -25.47 -3.04
C ILE A 208 5.42 -24.29 -2.76
N GLU A 209 4.56 -23.94 -3.72
CA GLU A 209 3.53 -22.91 -3.56
C GLU A 209 2.46 -23.36 -2.57
N ASP A 210 1.97 -24.60 -2.69
CA ASP A 210 1.03 -25.25 -1.78
C ASP A 210 1.53 -25.24 -0.34
N ILE A 211 2.78 -25.68 -0.15
CA ILE A 211 3.41 -25.75 1.17
C ILE A 211 3.60 -24.35 1.75
N HIS A 212 4.09 -23.39 0.96
CA HIS A 212 4.26 -22.02 1.44
C HIS A 212 2.92 -21.36 1.76
N GLY A 213 1.92 -21.51 0.91
CA GLY A 213 0.58 -20.95 1.10
C GLY A 213 -0.08 -21.52 2.35
N TYR A 214 0.00 -22.84 2.55
CA TYR A 214 -0.52 -23.49 3.75
C TYR A 214 0.17 -22.98 5.03
N VAL A 215 1.51 -22.97 5.04
CA VAL A 215 2.29 -22.50 6.18
C VAL A 215 2.01 -21.02 6.47
N ASN A 216 1.97 -20.17 5.44
CA ASN A 216 1.67 -18.75 5.59
C ASN A 216 0.27 -18.52 6.17
N ASN A 217 -0.74 -19.24 5.69
CA ASN A 217 -2.11 -19.13 6.19
C ASN A 217 -2.22 -19.55 7.67
N ARG A 218 -1.66 -20.71 8.04
CA ARG A 218 -1.67 -21.19 9.42
C ARG A 218 -0.94 -20.27 10.38
N ILE A 219 0.21 -19.74 9.96
CA ILE A 219 0.97 -18.78 10.75
C ILE A 219 0.21 -17.47 10.88
N HIS A 220 -0.44 -16.99 9.82
CA HIS A 220 -1.21 -15.75 9.90
C HIS A 220 -2.49 -15.88 10.74
N GLU A 221 -3.13 -17.05 10.74
CA GLU A 221 -4.28 -17.38 11.59
C GLU A 221 -3.93 -17.38 13.08
N GLU A 222 -2.78 -17.97 13.47
CA GLU A 222 -2.37 -18.05 14.88
C GLU A 222 -1.46 -16.90 15.33
N PHE A 223 -0.71 -16.29 14.40
CA PHE A 223 0.31 -15.27 14.65
C PHE A 223 0.33 -14.17 13.55
N PRO A 224 -0.63 -13.24 13.54
CA PRO A 224 -0.83 -12.25 12.46
C PRO A 224 0.38 -11.35 12.15
N HIS A 225 1.29 -11.21 13.12
CA HIS A 225 2.50 -10.37 13.01
C HIS A 225 3.71 -11.08 12.39
N VAL A 226 3.62 -12.38 12.09
CA VAL A 226 4.68 -13.15 11.45
C VAL A 226 4.31 -13.39 9.99
N THR A 227 5.18 -12.99 9.06
CA THR A 227 4.94 -13.18 7.62
C THR A 227 6.11 -13.91 6.97
N PRO A 228 5.99 -15.22 6.75
CA PRO A 228 6.92 -15.97 5.92
C PRO A 228 7.03 -15.38 4.51
N LYS A 229 8.23 -15.39 3.92
CA LYS A 229 8.50 -14.85 2.59
C LYS A 229 8.92 -15.94 1.62
N ILE A 230 8.44 -15.84 0.37
CA ILE A 230 8.90 -16.65 -0.77
C ILE A 230 9.54 -15.75 -1.82
N ILE A 231 10.67 -16.20 -2.37
CA ILE A 231 11.42 -15.47 -3.39
C ILE A 231 11.69 -16.38 -4.57
N VAL A 232 11.19 -15.95 -5.73
CA VAL A 232 11.32 -16.65 -7.01
C VAL A 232 11.71 -15.63 -8.08
N LEU A 233 12.74 -15.93 -8.88
CA LEU A 233 13.30 -14.96 -9.84
C LEU A 233 12.73 -15.03 -11.28
N LYS A 234 11.77 -15.91 -11.56
CA LYS A 234 11.00 -16.04 -12.82
C LYS A 234 9.88 -17.10 -12.63
N ASN A 235 8.80 -17.02 -13.43
CA ASN A 235 7.60 -17.86 -13.34
C ASN A 235 7.79 -19.40 -13.47
N GLU A 236 9.01 -19.92 -13.67
CA GLU A 236 9.27 -21.36 -13.80
C GLU A 236 9.57 -22.08 -12.46
N GLY A 237 9.87 -21.35 -11.38
CA GLY A 237 10.17 -21.95 -10.06
C GLY A 237 8.94 -22.41 -9.26
N TYR A 238 7.74 -21.96 -9.64
CA TYR A 238 6.49 -22.14 -8.88
C TYR A 238 5.96 -23.58 -8.89
N LYS A 239 6.23 -24.35 -9.96
CA LYS A 239 5.73 -25.71 -10.13
C LYS A 239 6.69 -26.81 -9.64
N ILE A 240 7.63 -26.51 -8.75
CA ILE A 240 8.50 -27.56 -8.20
C ILE A 240 7.66 -28.41 -7.24
N ILE A 241 7.35 -29.64 -7.67
CA ILE A 241 6.60 -30.63 -6.87
C ILE A 241 7.53 -31.22 -5.81
N LEU A 242 7.16 -31.10 -4.55
CA LEU A 242 7.86 -31.69 -3.40
C LEU A 242 7.44 -33.15 -3.17
N SER A 243 6.14 -33.47 -3.20
CA SER A 243 5.59 -34.80 -2.85
C SER A 243 4.20 -35.05 -3.46
N ASN A 244 3.70 -36.30 -3.35
CA ASN A 244 2.31 -36.66 -3.67
C ASN A 244 1.47 -36.74 -2.38
N THR A 245 0.13 -36.62 -2.46
CA THR A 245 -0.76 -36.59 -1.27
C THR A 245 -1.51 -37.91 -1.07
N LYS A 246 -1.86 -38.23 0.19
CA LYS A 246 -2.73 -39.36 0.52
C LYS A 246 -4.20 -38.95 0.36
N ALA A 247 -4.81 -39.28 -0.78
CA ALA A 247 -6.23 -39.02 -1.06
C ALA A 247 -7.18 -39.61 0.01
N LYS A 248 -8.04 -38.78 0.61
CA LYS A 248 -9.14 -39.23 1.49
C LYS A 248 -10.48 -39.25 0.73
N LEU A 249 -10.99 -40.47 0.51
CA LEU A 249 -12.36 -40.79 0.11
C LEU A 249 -13.37 -40.31 1.17
N LYS A 250 -14.27 -39.38 0.84
CA LYS A 250 -15.40 -39.01 1.71
C LYS A 250 -16.60 -39.94 1.50
N GLN A 251 -17.14 -40.47 2.60
CA GLN A 251 -18.36 -41.28 2.67
C GLN A 251 -19.63 -40.43 2.48
N LYS A 252 -20.64 -41.08 1.89
CA LYS A 252 -21.99 -40.57 1.57
C LYS A 252 -22.86 -40.36 2.81
N SER A 253 -23.72 -39.35 2.76
CA SER A 253 -25.06 -39.39 3.37
C SER A 253 -26.10 -38.78 2.43
N ASN A 254 -27.15 -39.56 2.14
CA ASN A 254 -28.27 -39.24 1.24
C ASN A 254 -29.22 -38.20 1.82
N ILE A 255 -29.62 -37.20 1.03
CA ILE A 255 -31.01 -36.75 0.91
C ILE A 255 -31.29 -36.44 -0.57
N SER A 256 -32.36 -37.04 -1.10
CA SER A 256 -32.83 -36.86 -2.47
C SER A 256 -33.72 -35.62 -2.60
N LYS A 257 -33.63 -34.93 -3.74
CA LYS A 257 -34.79 -34.61 -4.61
C LYS A 257 -34.35 -33.91 -5.91
N ASN A 258 -34.91 -34.43 -7.00
CA ASN A 258 -35.19 -33.85 -8.30
C ASN A 258 -34.12 -33.02 -9.03
N LYS A 259 -33.53 -33.68 -10.04
CA LYS A 259 -32.75 -33.09 -11.11
C LYS A 259 -33.65 -32.24 -12.01
N ILE A 260 -33.37 -30.94 -12.09
CA ILE A 260 -33.32 -30.25 -13.39
C ILE A 260 -31.88 -30.44 -13.88
N GLN A 261 -31.73 -30.93 -15.11
CA GLN A 261 -30.45 -31.31 -15.68
C GLN A 261 -29.72 -30.05 -16.18
N LEU A 262 -29.06 -29.36 -15.24
CA LEU A 262 -27.99 -28.44 -15.55
C LEU A 262 -26.70 -29.28 -15.83
N GLY A 263 -25.96 -29.02 -16.92
CA GLY A 263 -24.70 -29.70 -17.29
C GLY A 263 -23.59 -29.69 -16.23
N GLU A 264 -22.44 -30.31 -16.53
CA GLU A 264 -21.30 -30.41 -15.61
C GLU A 264 -20.74 -29.03 -15.22
N ILE A 265 -20.77 -28.69 -13.93
CA ILE A 265 -20.08 -27.53 -13.37
C ILE A 265 -18.59 -27.91 -13.25
N LYS A 266 -17.75 -27.31 -14.09
CA LYS A 266 -16.29 -27.43 -13.98
C LYS A 266 -15.74 -26.15 -13.35
N LEU A 267 -15.08 -26.29 -12.21
CA LEU A 267 -14.20 -25.27 -11.66
C LEU A 267 -12.93 -25.31 -12.51
N GLU A 268 -12.73 -24.31 -13.36
CA GLU A 268 -11.46 -24.16 -14.07
C GLU A 268 -10.48 -23.45 -13.16
N SER A 269 -9.40 -24.14 -12.81
CA SER A 269 -8.23 -23.50 -12.21
C SER A 269 -7.55 -22.63 -13.27
N SER A 270 -6.89 -21.56 -12.86
CA SER A 270 -6.17 -20.68 -13.79
C SER A 270 -5.13 -21.43 -14.64
N GLN A 271 -4.67 -22.62 -14.23
CA GLN A 271 -3.71 -23.44 -14.97
C GLN A 271 -4.30 -24.14 -16.22
N ASP A 272 -5.58 -24.50 -16.22
CA ASP A 272 -6.21 -25.22 -17.34
C ASP A 272 -6.36 -24.34 -18.59
N LEU A 273 -6.55 -23.03 -18.38
CA LEU A 273 -6.62 -22.00 -19.42
C LEU A 273 -5.28 -21.72 -20.11
N TYR A 274 -4.14 -21.97 -19.44
CA TYR A 274 -2.82 -21.82 -20.07
C TYR A 274 -2.47 -22.96 -21.04
N SER A 275 -3.25 -24.05 -21.04
CA SER A 275 -3.07 -25.18 -21.98
C SER A 275 -3.82 -24.98 -23.31
N SER A 276 -4.83 -24.12 -23.34
CA SER A 276 -5.75 -23.99 -24.48
C SER A 276 -5.58 -22.67 -25.24
N LYS A 277 -4.49 -22.51 -25.99
CA LYS A 277 -4.31 -21.58 -27.15
C LYS A 277 -4.78 -20.11 -27.06
N PHE A 278 -5.29 -19.61 -25.95
CA PHE A 278 -5.86 -18.28 -25.82
C PHE A 278 -5.37 -17.63 -24.52
N TYR A 279 -4.56 -16.59 -24.72
CA TYR A 279 -4.17 -15.52 -23.79
C TYR A 279 -2.88 -15.59 -22.96
N ASN A 280 -2.06 -14.56 -23.26
CA ASN A 280 -0.98 -13.92 -22.52
C ASN A 280 -0.88 -12.52 -23.16
N PRO A 281 -0.41 -11.43 -22.52
CA PRO A 281 -0.81 -10.71 -21.31
C PRO A 281 -1.72 -9.49 -21.63
N VAL A 282 -2.00 -8.63 -20.64
CA VAL A 282 -2.69 -7.30 -20.71
C VAL A 282 -2.41 -6.41 -21.96
N PRO A 283 -1.23 -6.43 -22.64
CA PRO A 283 -0.96 -5.56 -23.79
C PRO A 283 -1.89 -5.65 -25.01
N SER A 284 -2.66 -6.74 -25.20
CA SER A 284 -3.57 -6.87 -26.36
C SER A 284 -5.02 -6.46 -26.10
N LEU A 285 -5.40 -6.15 -24.85
CA LEU A 285 -6.79 -5.84 -24.43
C LEU A 285 -7.01 -4.39 -23.95
N ILE A 286 -6.06 -3.50 -24.20
CA ILE A 286 -6.07 -2.12 -23.70
C ILE A 286 -7.30 -1.34 -24.20
N GLN A 287 -7.56 -1.35 -25.51
CA GLN A 287 -8.67 -0.61 -26.10
C GLN A 287 -10.06 -1.09 -25.64
N PRO A 288 -10.35 -2.41 -25.59
CA PRO A 288 -11.61 -2.90 -25.04
C PRO A 288 -11.88 -2.49 -23.59
N LEU A 289 -10.87 -2.54 -22.71
CA LEU A 289 -11.03 -2.17 -21.30
C LEU A 289 -11.19 -0.66 -21.12
N GLU A 290 -10.45 0.16 -21.86
CA GLU A 290 -10.63 1.62 -21.88
C GLU A 290 -12.03 2.03 -22.36
N SER A 291 -12.50 1.39 -23.43
CA SER A 291 -13.86 1.58 -23.94
C SER A 291 -14.89 1.15 -22.91
N PHE A 292 -14.66 0.04 -22.21
CA PHE A 292 -15.54 -0.45 -21.16
C PHE A 292 -15.67 0.54 -19.99
N ILE A 293 -14.55 1.06 -19.48
CA ILE A 293 -14.53 2.09 -18.41
C ILE A 293 -15.28 3.36 -18.85
N SER A 294 -15.07 3.78 -20.11
CA SER A 294 -15.77 4.96 -20.66
C SER A 294 -17.28 4.74 -20.72
N ARG A 295 -17.72 3.57 -21.20
CA ARG A 295 -19.15 3.22 -21.28
C ARG A 295 -19.82 3.12 -19.90
N LEU A 296 -19.14 2.57 -18.88
CA LEU A 296 -19.63 2.60 -17.50
C LEU A 296 -19.87 4.03 -17.02
N SER A 297 -18.90 4.91 -17.27
CA SER A 297 -18.92 6.31 -16.83
C SER A 297 -19.96 7.16 -17.58
N GLU A 298 -20.23 6.84 -18.84
CA GLU A 298 -21.30 7.44 -19.65
C GLU A 298 -22.69 6.98 -19.16
N ARG A 299 -22.88 5.68 -18.96
CA ARG A 299 -24.18 5.15 -18.48
C ARG A 299 -24.53 5.61 -17.07
N LEU A 300 -23.54 5.87 -16.21
CA LEU A 300 -23.79 6.45 -14.88
C LEU A 300 -24.45 7.84 -14.96
N LYS A 301 -24.35 8.54 -16.10
CA LYS A 301 -24.95 9.86 -16.36
C LYS A 301 -26.28 9.77 -17.12
N ASP A 302 -26.73 8.59 -17.54
CA ASP A 302 -27.89 8.45 -18.41
C ASP A 302 -29.18 8.88 -17.69
N GLU A 303 -29.75 10.02 -18.11
CA GLU A 303 -30.97 10.57 -17.51
C GLU A 303 -32.17 9.63 -17.60
N GLN A 304 -32.25 8.75 -18.61
CA GLN A 304 -33.35 7.80 -18.73
C GLN A 304 -33.25 6.72 -17.66
N VAL A 305 -32.04 6.18 -17.45
CA VAL A 305 -31.77 5.21 -16.39
C VAL A 305 -31.94 5.87 -15.02
N ILE A 306 -31.39 7.08 -14.83
CA ILE A 306 -31.57 7.85 -13.58
C ILE A 306 -33.06 8.06 -13.31
N ARG A 307 -33.87 8.51 -14.29
CA ARG A 307 -35.32 8.76 -14.09
C ARG A 307 -36.10 7.48 -13.77
N HIS A 308 -35.74 6.35 -14.37
CA HIS A 308 -36.37 5.05 -14.06
C HIS A 308 -36.23 4.71 -12.58
N TYR A 309 -35.03 4.86 -12.04
CA TYR A 309 -34.77 4.62 -10.62
C TYR A 309 -35.26 5.79 -9.75
N SER A 310 -35.25 7.04 -10.25
CA SER A 310 -35.65 8.27 -9.51
C SER A 310 -37.07 8.22 -8.98
N ASN A 311 -37.98 7.57 -9.72
CA ASN A 311 -39.37 7.39 -9.30
C ASN A 311 -39.52 6.37 -8.14
N GLN A 312 -38.46 5.63 -7.82
CA GLN A 312 -38.32 4.73 -6.67
C GLN A 312 -37.28 5.24 -5.65
N PHE A 313 -36.66 6.41 -5.89
CA PHE A 313 -35.70 7.05 -4.99
C PHE A 313 -36.43 7.75 -3.82
N ASP A 314 -37.01 6.97 -2.91
CA ASP A 314 -37.23 7.44 -1.53
C ASP A 314 -35.92 7.30 -0.73
N ARG A 315 -34.82 7.90 -1.19
CA ARG A 315 -33.49 7.95 -0.53
C ARG A 315 -33.00 6.66 0.16
N GLU A 316 -33.41 5.48 -0.28
CA GLU A 316 -32.92 4.21 0.28
C GLU A 316 -31.59 3.82 -0.41
N GLU A 317 -30.58 3.47 0.40
CA GLU A 317 -29.24 3.05 -0.04
C GLU A 317 -29.29 1.88 -1.05
N VAL A 318 -30.27 0.99 -0.90
CA VAL A 318 -30.52 -0.16 -1.79
C VAL A 318 -30.87 0.28 -3.21
N THR A 319 -31.62 1.38 -3.39
CA THR A 319 -32.00 1.90 -4.72
C THR A 319 -30.78 2.41 -5.49
N VAL A 320 -29.81 3.02 -4.81
CA VAL A 320 -28.54 3.46 -5.42
C VAL A 320 -27.71 2.25 -5.86
N GLN A 321 -27.61 1.22 -5.01
CA GLN A 321 -26.87 0.01 -5.35
C GLN A 321 -27.51 -0.70 -6.55
N ASN A 322 -28.83 -0.84 -6.59
CA ASN A 322 -29.54 -1.44 -7.72
C ASN A 322 -29.27 -0.71 -9.04
N PHE A 323 -29.26 0.63 -9.01
CA PHE A 323 -28.90 1.45 -10.18
C PHE A 323 -27.47 1.17 -10.65
N ILE A 324 -26.49 1.11 -9.73
CA ILE A 324 -25.09 0.80 -10.07
C ILE A 324 -24.97 -0.59 -10.72
N LEU A 325 -25.67 -1.60 -10.17
CA LEU A 325 -25.67 -2.96 -10.71
C LEU A 325 -26.33 -3.02 -12.09
N GLU A 326 -27.37 -2.23 -12.33
CA GLU A 326 -28.00 -2.11 -13.66
C GLU A 326 -27.04 -1.50 -14.68
N VAL A 327 -26.25 -0.49 -14.30
CA VAL A 327 -25.20 0.06 -15.17
C VAL A 327 -24.15 -1.00 -15.51
N ILE A 328 -23.73 -1.81 -14.53
CA ILE A 328 -22.81 -2.93 -14.77
C ILE A 328 -23.42 -3.92 -15.76
N ARG A 329 -24.67 -4.34 -15.53
CA ARG A 329 -25.40 -5.29 -16.37
C ARG A 329 -25.48 -4.83 -17.83
N GLN A 330 -25.95 -3.60 -18.04
CA GLN A 330 -26.12 -3.02 -19.39
C GLN A 330 -24.80 -2.73 -20.13
N THR A 331 -23.68 -2.60 -19.41
CA THR A 331 -22.37 -2.34 -20.03
C THR A 331 -21.63 -3.62 -20.38
N SER A 332 -21.84 -4.65 -19.57
CA SER A 332 -21.20 -5.96 -19.72
C SER A 332 -22.00 -6.96 -20.57
N ASP A 333 -23.23 -6.60 -20.96
CA ASP A 333 -24.19 -7.50 -21.59
C ASP A 333 -24.46 -8.76 -20.74
N ALA A 334 -24.33 -8.63 -19.41
CA ALA A 334 -24.70 -9.67 -18.47
C ALA A 334 -26.22 -9.84 -18.44
N ASP A 335 -26.67 -11.08 -18.23
CA ASP A 335 -28.09 -11.36 -18.06
C ASP A 335 -28.59 -10.73 -16.74
N PHE A 336 -27.78 -10.83 -15.68
CA PHE A 336 -28.16 -10.38 -14.33
C PHE A 336 -26.94 -10.11 -13.46
N VAL A 337 -27.03 -9.11 -12.56
CA VAL A 337 -25.96 -8.71 -11.65
C VAL A 337 -26.53 -8.42 -10.26
N PHE A 338 -25.92 -8.97 -9.20
CA PHE A 338 -26.41 -8.77 -7.83
C PHE A 338 -25.29 -8.83 -6.78
N VAL A 339 -25.56 -8.31 -5.58
CA VAL A 339 -24.65 -8.39 -4.43
C VAL A 339 -25.21 -9.36 -3.40
N MET A 340 -24.36 -10.29 -2.98
CA MET A 340 -24.61 -11.15 -1.84
C MET A 340 -23.91 -10.57 -0.60
N HIS A 341 -24.60 -10.63 0.54
CA HIS A 341 -24.07 -10.21 1.84
C HIS A 341 -24.22 -11.33 2.88
N ARG A 342 -23.29 -11.40 3.82
CA ARG A 342 -23.34 -12.27 4.98
C ARG A 342 -23.22 -11.43 6.26
N PRO A 343 -24.29 -11.32 7.08
CA PRO A 343 -24.30 -10.48 8.29
C PRO A 343 -23.34 -10.95 9.38
N ASP A 344 -23.10 -12.26 9.48
CA ASP A 344 -22.28 -12.89 10.51
C ASP A 344 -21.66 -14.20 10.01
N ASP A 345 -20.54 -14.64 10.61
CA ASP A 345 -19.81 -15.80 10.14
C ASP A 345 -20.58 -17.12 10.18
N GLN A 346 -21.67 -17.14 10.96
CA GLN A 346 -22.57 -18.27 11.17
C GLN A 346 -23.86 -18.18 10.35
N GLY A 347 -24.16 -17.03 9.72
CA GLY A 347 -25.36 -16.82 8.92
C GLY A 347 -25.26 -17.29 7.47
N GLY A 348 -26.41 -17.46 6.84
CA GLY A 348 -26.52 -17.76 5.42
C GLY A 348 -26.36 -16.51 4.55
N TRP A 349 -25.94 -16.69 3.29
CA TRP A 349 -25.83 -15.60 2.32
C TRP A 349 -27.21 -15.07 1.93
N ILE A 350 -27.39 -13.75 2.05
CA ILE A 350 -28.60 -13.02 1.68
C ILE A 350 -28.35 -12.11 0.48
N LEU A 351 -29.39 -11.88 -0.32
CA LEU A 351 -29.35 -10.93 -1.41
C LEU A 351 -29.43 -9.51 -0.82
N LYS A 352 -28.46 -8.65 -1.14
CA LYS A 352 -28.40 -7.26 -0.66
C LYS A 352 -28.97 -6.28 -1.68
N SER A 353 -28.60 -6.43 -2.95
CA SER A 353 -29.02 -5.56 -4.05
C SER A 353 -28.94 -6.29 -5.39
N GLN A 354 -29.73 -5.88 -6.39
CA GLN A 354 -29.79 -6.51 -7.71
C GLN A 354 -30.09 -5.52 -8.85
N SER A 355 -29.68 -5.88 -10.06
CA SER A 355 -30.07 -5.26 -11.33
C SER A 355 -31.52 -5.59 -11.73
N ASN A 356 -32.08 -4.90 -12.73
CA ASN A 356 -33.40 -5.19 -13.34
C ASN A 356 -34.58 -5.39 -12.36
N LEU A 357 -35.09 -4.31 -11.76
CA LEU A 357 -36.24 -4.34 -10.84
C LEU A 357 -37.62 -4.53 -11.52
N SER A 358 -37.69 -4.58 -12.86
CA SER A 358 -38.95 -4.38 -13.60
C SER A 358 -39.56 -5.63 -14.26
N GLU A 359 -38.96 -6.80 -14.13
CA GLU A 359 -39.56 -8.06 -14.61
C GLU A 359 -39.38 -9.11 -13.53
N ASP A 360 -40.40 -9.95 -13.29
CA ASP A 360 -40.28 -11.21 -12.55
C ASP A 360 -39.28 -12.12 -13.30
N VAL A 361 -37.99 -11.76 -13.24
CA VAL A 361 -36.92 -12.71 -13.46
C VAL A 361 -37.16 -13.78 -12.40
N ASP A 362 -37.11 -15.05 -12.79
CA ASP A 362 -37.14 -16.17 -11.84
C ASP A 362 -35.90 -16.05 -10.92
N ASP A 363 -35.98 -15.15 -9.93
CA ASP A 363 -34.97 -14.89 -8.89
C ASP A 363 -34.65 -16.20 -8.17
N VAL A 364 -35.61 -17.12 -8.15
CA VAL A 364 -35.46 -18.47 -7.64
C VAL A 364 -34.39 -19.25 -8.42
N ILE A 365 -34.33 -19.19 -9.76
CA ILE A 365 -33.43 -20.02 -10.56
C ILE A 365 -31.97 -19.63 -10.34
N TYR A 366 -31.61 -18.36 -10.49
CA TYR A 366 -30.21 -17.93 -10.36
C TYR A 366 -29.73 -17.91 -8.90
N THR A 367 -30.60 -17.52 -7.96
CA THR A 367 -30.27 -17.50 -6.54
C THR A 367 -30.18 -18.92 -5.97
N ASP A 368 -31.04 -19.85 -6.40
CA ASP A 368 -30.92 -21.27 -6.03
C ASP A 368 -29.71 -21.92 -6.68
N VAL A 369 -29.39 -21.62 -7.95
CA VAL A 369 -28.17 -22.11 -8.58
C VAL A 369 -26.94 -21.60 -7.82
N LEU A 370 -26.91 -20.33 -7.44
CA LEU A 370 -25.81 -19.78 -6.64
C LEU A 370 -25.72 -20.43 -5.26
N LYS A 371 -26.80 -20.43 -4.48
CA LYS A 371 -26.81 -20.95 -3.10
C LYS A 371 -26.58 -22.46 -3.05
N ASN A 372 -27.29 -23.22 -3.89
CA ASN A 372 -27.33 -24.67 -3.79
C ASN A 372 -26.30 -25.37 -4.68
N LYS A 373 -25.73 -24.71 -5.70
CA LYS A 373 -24.75 -25.33 -6.61
C LYS A 373 -23.40 -24.63 -6.69
N ILE A 374 -23.31 -23.33 -6.47
CA ILE A 374 -22.04 -22.59 -6.56
C ILE A 374 -21.40 -22.49 -5.17
N LEU A 375 -22.07 -21.84 -4.22
CA LEU A 375 -21.56 -21.63 -2.85
C LEU A 375 -21.46 -22.93 -2.04
N SER A 376 -22.21 -23.96 -2.42
CA SER A 376 -22.12 -25.31 -1.82
C SER A 376 -20.90 -26.10 -2.29
N ASN A 377 -20.30 -25.72 -3.42
CA ASN A 377 -19.16 -26.42 -4.04
C ASN A 377 -17.87 -25.59 -4.06
N ILE A 378 -17.91 -24.32 -3.62
CA ILE A 378 -16.75 -23.43 -3.51
C ILE A 378 -16.49 -23.15 -2.02
N LEU A 379 -15.24 -23.31 -1.56
CA LEU A 379 -14.86 -22.86 -0.22
C LEU A 379 -14.99 -21.34 -0.15
N LEU A 380 -15.84 -20.83 0.75
CA LEU A 380 -16.11 -19.39 0.89
C LEU A 380 -14.85 -18.53 1.04
N ARG A 381 -13.86 -19.02 1.79
CA ARG A 381 -12.55 -18.37 1.92
C ARG A 381 -11.80 -18.20 0.60
N ALA A 382 -12.05 -19.04 -0.39
CA ALA A 382 -11.42 -18.94 -1.70
C ALA A 382 -11.87 -17.67 -2.43
N ILE A 383 -13.15 -17.29 -2.32
CA ILE A 383 -13.74 -16.10 -2.97
C ILE A 383 -12.98 -14.83 -2.59
N PHE A 384 -12.44 -14.78 -1.38
CA PHE A 384 -11.76 -13.62 -0.81
C PHE A 384 -10.22 -13.73 -0.80
N THR A 385 -9.64 -14.67 -1.58
CA THR A 385 -8.18 -14.80 -1.66
C THR A 385 -7.55 -13.69 -2.52
N PRO A 386 -6.54 -12.95 -2.03
CA PRO A 386 -6.00 -11.77 -2.71
C PRO A 386 -5.25 -12.06 -4.03
N ASN A 387 -4.92 -13.34 -4.33
CA ASN A 387 -4.20 -13.70 -5.55
C ASN A 387 -5.10 -13.87 -6.77
N HIS A 388 -6.43 -13.92 -6.62
CA HIS A 388 -7.40 -14.03 -7.71
C HIS A 388 -8.45 -12.94 -7.51
N HIS A 389 -8.59 -12.01 -8.46
CA HIS A 389 -9.55 -10.90 -8.39
C HIS A 389 -11.00 -11.35 -8.62
N GLY A 390 -11.43 -12.45 -7.98
CA GLY A 390 -12.83 -12.84 -7.91
C GLY A 390 -13.48 -13.36 -9.19
N ILE A 391 -12.72 -13.99 -10.09
CA ILE A 391 -13.32 -14.51 -11.31
C ILE A 391 -13.39 -16.04 -11.24
N TYR A 392 -14.45 -16.51 -10.57
CA TYR A 392 -14.86 -17.91 -10.61
C TYR A 392 -15.73 -18.13 -11.83
N ARG A 393 -15.12 -18.62 -12.92
CA ARG A 393 -15.85 -18.93 -14.17
C ARG A 393 -16.58 -20.23 -14.01
N ILE A 394 -17.91 -20.15 -14.01
CA ILE A 394 -18.76 -21.32 -13.97
C ILE A 394 -19.46 -21.41 -15.31
N HIS A 395 -19.09 -22.41 -16.09
CA HIS A 395 -19.67 -22.65 -17.40
C HIS A 395 -20.96 -23.44 -17.28
N TYR A 396 -22.03 -22.92 -17.88
CA TYR A 396 -23.31 -23.59 -17.93
C TYR A 396 -23.79 -23.81 -19.38
N ASP A 397 -24.18 -25.05 -19.70
CA ASP A 397 -24.73 -25.47 -21.00
C ASP A 397 -25.99 -26.30 -20.76
N GLU A 398 -27.13 -25.87 -21.31
CA GLU A 398 -28.39 -26.63 -21.20
C GLU A 398 -28.56 -27.72 -22.23
N LYS A 399 -27.85 -27.70 -23.37
CA LYS A 399 -27.90 -28.78 -24.39
C LYS A 399 -27.02 -28.59 -25.63
N ALA A 400 -26.59 -27.37 -25.97
CA ALA A 400 -25.60 -27.04 -27.01
C ALA A 400 -25.66 -25.54 -27.35
N ALA A 401 -24.49 -24.97 -27.67
CA ALA A 401 -24.24 -23.79 -28.53
C ALA A 401 -24.21 -22.37 -27.92
N ALA A 402 -24.48 -22.16 -26.63
CA ALA A 402 -24.17 -20.89 -25.98
C ALA A 402 -23.76 -21.12 -24.52
N SER A 403 -22.48 -21.45 -24.32
CA SER A 403 -21.94 -21.52 -22.97
C SER A 403 -21.94 -20.10 -22.36
N LYS A 404 -22.46 -19.99 -21.14
CA LYS A 404 -22.44 -18.75 -20.35
C LYS A 404 -21.57 -18.93 -19.11
N ALA A 405 -20.99 -17.84 -18.62
CA ALA A 405 -20.09 -17.77 -17.48
C ALA A 405 -20.72 -16.97 -16.32
N PHE A 406 -20.38 -17.38 -15.10
CA PHE A 406 -20.58 -16.58 -13.88
C PHE A 406 -19.26 -15.94 -13.43
N LEU A 407 -19.31 -14.83 -12.70
CA LEU A 407 -18.17 -14.22 -11.99
C LEU A 407 -18.57 -13.86 -10.56
N LEU A 408 -17.63 -13.95 -9.61
CA LEU A 408 -17.84 -13.73 -8.17
C LEU A 408 -16.81 -12.76 -7.60
N ILE A 409 -17.06 -11.46 -7.75
CA ILE A 409 -16.09 -10.41 -7.50
C ILE A 409 -16.18 -9.97 -6.03
N PRO A 410 -15.16 -10.23 -5.17
CA PRO A 410 -15.20 -9.87 -3.76
C PRO A 410 -15.21 -8.34 -3.60
N LEU A 411 -15.93 -7.88 -2.58
CA LEU A 411 -15.88 -6.50 -2.10
C LEU A 411 -15.02 -6.45 -0.84
N GLU A 412 -14.27 -5.36 -0.64
CA GLU A 412 -13.25 -5.20 0.42
C GLU A 412 -13.81 -5.22 1.87
N SER A 413 -15.12 -5.37 2.07
CA SER A 413 -15.75 -5.41 3.39
C SER A 413 -15.63 -6.78 4.06
N GLN A 414 -14.55 -7.00 4.84
CA GLN A 414 -14.42 -8.08 5.84
C GLN A 414 -14.97 -9.46 5.41
N ASN A 415 -14.73 -9.89 4.16
CA ASN A 415 -15.21 -11.16 3.61
C ASN A 415 -16.74 -11.39 3.71
N SER A 416 -17.50 -10.32 3.75
CA SER A 416 -18.95 -10.34 3.97
C SER A 416 -19.76 -10.06 2.71
N GLU A 417 -19.15 -9.54 1.63
CA GLU A 417 -19.88 -9.16 0.41
C GLU A 417 -19.13 -9.50 -0.89
N PHE A 418 -19.86 -9.90 -1.91
CA PHE A 418 -19.33 -10.05 -3.27
C PHE A 418 -20.41 -9.77 -4.32
N ILE A 419 -19.98 -9.28 -5.48
CA ILE A 419 -20.81 -9.07 -6.68
C ILE A 419 -20.84 -10.37 -7.49
N VAL A 420 -22.02 -10.76 -7.94
CA VAL A 420 -22.24 -11.87 -8.86
C VAL A 420 -22.64 -11.32 -10.22
N ILE A 421 -21.91 -11.71 -11.26
CA ILE A 421 -22.23 -11.40 -12.66
C ILE A 421 -22.63 -12.68 -13.36
N CYS A 422 -23.84 -12.71 -13.92
CA CYS A 422 -24.42 -13.89 -14.55
C CYS A 422 -24.54 -13.69 -16.05
N GLY A 423 -24.20 -14.73 -16.83
CA GLY A 423 -24.65 -14.82 -18.22
C GLY A 423 -23.69 -14.30 -19.28
N LEU A 424 -22.44 -13.98 -18.93
CA LEU A 424 -21.46 -13.55 -19.93
C LEU A 424 -21.12 -14.69 -20.89
N SER A 425 -20.99 -14.41 -22.19
CA SER A 425 -20.51 -15.40 -23.16
C SER A 425 -19.12 -15.90 -22.79
N THR A 426 -18.82 -17.19 -23.00
CA THR A 426 -17.50 -17.77 -22.65
C THR A 426 -16.33 -17.25 -23.45
N ASP A 427 -16.58 -16.68 -24.62
CA ASP A 427 -15.59 -16.01 -25.46
C ASP A 427 -15.49 -14.50 -25.16
N SER A 428 -16.20 -14.01 -24.14
CA SER A 428 -16.16 -12.60 -23.76
C SER A 428 -14.77 -12.18 -23.29
N TYR A 429 -14.28 -11.07 -23.84
CA TYR A 429 -13.03 -10.45 -23.41
C TYR A 429 -13.08 -9.95 -21.96
N LEU A 430 -14.27 -9.82 -21.36
CA LEU A 430 -14.47 -9.41 -19.97
C LEU A 430 -14.15 -10.51 -18.97
N LEU A 431 -13.92 -11.75 -19.40
CA LEU A 431 -13.52 -12.84 -18.53
C LEU A 431 -12.02 -12.73 -18.18
N ASN A 432 -11.60 -11.66 -17.50
CA ASN A 432 -10.22 -11.43 -17.06
C ASN A 432 -10.14 -10.61 -15.76
N ASP A 433 -9.07 -10.75 -14.98
CA ASP A 433 -8.94 -10.14 -13.65
C ASP A 433 -9.03 -8.61 -13.64
N ALA A 434 -8.62 -7.94 -14.73
CA ALA A 434 -8.73 -6.49 -14.85
C ALA A 434 -10.20 -6.05 -14.91
N TYR A 435 -11.08 -6.84 -15.55
CA TYR A 435 -12.52 -6.60 -15.50
C TYR A 435 -13.07 -6.72 -14.07
N GLY A 436 -12.67 -7.76 -13.33
CA GLY A 436 -13.05 -7.94 -11.93
C GLY A 436 -12.71 -6.70 -11.09
N ARG A 437 -11.46 -6.21 -11.22
CA ARG A 437 -11.00 -5.00 -10.54
C ARG A 437 -11.74 -3.74 -10.97
N ILE A 438 -12.02 -3.58 -12.28
CA ILE A 438 -12.80 -2.43 -12.79
C ILE A 438 -14.20 -2.42 -12.15
N ILE A 439 -14.87 -3.57 -12.08
CA ILE A 439 -16.22 -3.65 -11.53
C ILE A 439 -16.23 -3.38 -10.02
N SER A 440 -15.32 -4.00 -9.25
CA SER A 440 -15.24 -3.76 -7.81
C SER A 440 -14.95 -2.29 -7.50
N SER A 441 -14.01 -1.68 -8.24
CA SER A 441 -13.65 -0.28 -8.11
C SER A 441 -14.81 0.65 -8.51
N PHE A 442 -15.47 0.38 -9.63
CA PHE A 442 -16.64 1.13 -10.09
C PHE A 442 -17.78 1.08 -9.05
N TYR A 443 -18.08 -0.11 -8.50
CA TYR A 443 -19.14 -0.29 -7.51
C TYR A 443 -18.86 0.49 -6.22
N LYS A 444 -17.63 0.43 -5.71
CA LYS A 444 -17.20 1.15 -4.51
C LYS A 444 -17.19 2.67 -4.75
N ALA A 445 -16.49 3.13 -5.78
CA ALA A 445 -16.35 4.55 -6.07
C ALA A 445 -17.69 5.22 -6.41
N SER A 446 -18.61 4.52 -7.08
CA SER A 446 -19.94 5.07 -7.39
C SER A 446 -20.76 5.39 -6.14
N GLN A 447 -20.61 4.60 -5.07
CA GLN A 447 -21.27 4.85 -3.79
C GLN A 447 -20.58 5.98 -3.02
N GLU A 448 -19.25 5.91 -2.87
CA GLU A 448 -18.47 6.88 -2.09
C GLU A 448 -18.51 8.30 -2.70
N LEU A 449 -18.56 8.38 -4.04
CA LEU A 449 -18.49 9.64 -4.77
C LEU A 449 -19.86 10.12 -5.26
N SER A 450 -20.95 9.59 -4.68
CA SER A 450 -22.33 10.02 -4.99
C SER A 450 -22.61 10.07 -6.51
N LEU A 451 -22.19 9.02 -7.23
CA LEU A 451 -22.37 8.88 -8.68
C LEU A 451 -21.69 9.95 -9.56
N GLN A 452 -20.69 10.68 -9.04
CA GLN A 452 -19.93 11.67 -9.81
C GLN A 452 -19.04 10.99 -10.87
N SER A 453 -19.58 10.72 -12.06
CA SER A 453 -19.00 9.75 -13.00
C SER A 453 -17.56 10.04 -13.45
N VAL A 454 -17.16 11.32 -13.55
CA VAL A 454 -15.79 11.71 -13.88
C VAL A 454 -14.80 11.28 -12.77
N ARG A 455 -15.21 11.41 -11.50
CA ARG A 455 -14.39 10.99 -10.36
C ARG A 455 -14.40 9.49 -10.17
N VAL A 456 -15.53 8.83 -10.45
CA VAL A 456 -15.61 7.36 -10.50
C VAL A 456 -14.65 6.81 -11.57
N GLU A 457 -14.65 7.39 -12.77
CA GLU A 457 -13.72 7.02 -13.84
C GLU A 457 -12.27 7.19 -13.40
N ALA A 458 -11.94 8.31 -12.77
CA ALA A 458 -10.60 8.57 -12.24
C ALA A 458 -10.19 7.55 -11.16
N ALA A 459 -11.09 7.21 -10.23
CA ALA A 459 -10.85 6.24 -9.17
C ALA A 459 -10.58 4.83 -9.71
N ILE A 460 -11.30 4.39 -10.74
CA ILE A 460 -11.04 3.10 -11.41
C ILE A 460 -9.62 3.07 -11.97
N ILE A 461 -9.19 4.15 -12.65
CA ILE A 461 -7.86 4.18 -13.27
C ILE A 461 -6.76 4.27 -12.21
N ASP A 462 -6.98 4.99 -11.11
CA ASP A 462 -6.07 5.04 -9.95
C ASP A 462 -5.90 3.66 -9.32
N ASP A 463 -7.01 2.95 -9.15
CA ASP A 463 -7.05 1.62 -8.55
C ASP A 463 -6.35 0.56 -9.42
N LEU A 464 -6.53 0.62 -10.74
CA LEU A 464 -5.76 -0.17 -11.70
C LEU A 464 -4.26 0.15 -11.62
N LYS A 465 -3.88 1.41 -11.43
CA LYS A 465 -2.48 1.83 -11.30
C LYS A 465 -1.85 1.28 -10.03
N ILE A 466 -2.57 1.30 -8.90
CA ILE A 466 -2.12 0.72 -7.63
C ILE A 466 -1.95 -0.79 -7.77
N THR A 467 -2.94 -1.46 -8.38
CA THR A 467 -2.96 -2.93 -8.51
C THR A 467 -1.87 -3.46 -9.43
N TYR A 468 -1.69 -2.85 -10.61
CA TYR A 468 -0.80 -3.37 -11.65
C TYR A 468 0.55 -2.64 -11.76
N GLY A 469 0.72 -1.51 -11.07
CA GLY A 469 1.94 -0.70 -11.06
C GLY A 469 2.19 0.08 -12.35
N TYR A 470 1.98 -0.50 -13.53
CA TYR A 470 2.14 0.17 -14.83
C TYR A 470 0.87 0.08 -15.66
N LEU A 471 0.45 1.21 -16.23
CA LEU A 471 -0.68 1.29 -17.13
C LEU A 471 -0.26 1.83 -18.51
N PRO A 472 -1.02 1.48 -19.57
CA PRO A 472 -0.86 2.05 -20.90
C PRO A 472 -0.84 3.58 -20.92
N PHE A 473 -0.11 4.15 -21.89
CA PHE A 473 0.00 5.59 -22.04
C PHE A 473 -1.35 6.28 -22.28
N SER A 474 -2.27 5.62 -22.97
CA SER A 474 -3.65 6.10 -23.19
C SER A 474 -4.41 6.28 -21.88
N LEU A 475 -4.41 5.30 -20.97
CA LEU A 475 -4.97 5.43 -19.63
C LEU A 475 -4.26 6.50 -18.79
N TYR A 476 -2.92 6.59 -18.89
CA TYR A 476 -2.17 7.67 -18.23
C TYR A 476 -2.63 9.06 -18.72
N GLN A 477 -2.75 9.25 -20.04
CA GLN A 477 -3.20 10.51 -20.63
C GLN A 477 -4.63 10.82 -20.22
N LYS A 478 -5.54 9.84 -20.30
CA LYS A 478 -6.93 9.98 -19.90
C LYS A 478 -7.03 10.39 -18.43
N ARG A 479 -6.31 9.72 -17.53
CA ARG A 479 -6.31 10.05 -16.11
C ARG A 479 -5.75 11.44 -15.82
N PHE A 480 -4.72 11.86 -16.56
CA PHE A 480 -4.17 13.22 -16.47
C PHE A 480 -5.17 14.27 -16.97
N THR A 481 -5.93 14.00 -18.03
CA THR A 481 -7.01 14.89 -18.47
C THR A 481 -8.09 15.03 -17.41
N LEU A 482 -8.58 13.92 -16.86
CA LEU A 482 -9.57 13.93 -15.75
C LEU A 482 -9.05 14.69 -14.52
N PHE A 483 -7.75 14.55 -14.24
CA PHE A 483 -7.06 15.29 -13.18
C PHE A 483 -7.12 16.80 -13.42
N CYS A 484 -6.70 17.27 -14.60
CA CYS A 484 -6.72 18.69 -14.96
C CYS A 484 -8.14 19.28 -14.93
N GLU A 485 -9.13 18.54 -15.44
CA GLU A 485 -10.54 18.97 -15.43
C GLU A 485 -11.09 19.15 -14.02
N ARG A 486 -10.75 18.21 -13.13
CA ARG A 486 -11.12 18.26 -11.70
C ARG A 486 -10.40 19.40 -10.98
N LEU A 487 -9.10 19.54 -11.22
CA LEU A 487 -8.25 20.58 -10.65
C LEU A 487 -8.74 21.98 -11.02
N ALA A 488 -9.20 22.18 -12.26
CA ALA A 488 -9.72 23.47 -12.74
C ALA A 488 -10.97 23.99 -11.98
N ARG A 489 -11.61 23.16 -11.16
CA ARG A 489 -12.80 23.52 -10.36
C ARG A 489 -12.49 23.77 -8.88
N ILE A 490 -11.23 23.61 -8.47
CA ILE A 490 -10.83 23.76 -7.07
C ILE A 490 -10.95 25.23 -6.65
N LEU A 491 -11.51 25.43 -5.46
CA LEU A 491 -11.60 26.71 -4.80
C LEU A 491 -10.41 26.91 -3.85
N ILE A 492 -10.08 28.16 -3.55
CA ILE A 492 -9.06 28.51 -2.54
C ILE A 492 -9.71 29.32 -1.44
N TYR A 493 -9.57 28.84 -0.20
CA TYR A 493 -9.96 29.55 1.01
C TYR A 493 -8.72 29.97 1.77
N PHE A 494 -8.84 31.01 2.60
CA PHE A 494 -7.73 31.62 3.32
C PHE A 494 -7.93 31.42 4.81
N GLU A 495 -6.99 30.74 5.45
CA GLU A 495 -6.96 30.61 6.90
C GLU A 495 -6.07 31.70 7.52
N PRO A 496 -6.54 32.42 8.55
CA PRO A 496 -5.80 33.52 9.15
C PRO A 496 -4.66 33.03 10.06
N ILE A 497 -3.50 33.69 9.94
CA ILE A 497 -2.39 33.56 10.88
C ILE A 497 -2.43 34.76 11.82
N LEU A 498 -2.52 34.53 13.13
CA LEU A 498 -2.62 35.59 14.16
C LEU A 498 -1.25 35.87 14.76
N ASP A 499 -0.90 37.16 14.87
CA ASP A 499 0.19 37.66 15.70
C ASP A 499 -0.28 37.77 17.17
N LEU A 500 0.38 37.09 18.09
CA LEU A 500 0.03 37.09 19.52
C LEU A 500 0.48 38.36 20.25
N ASP A 501 1.43 39.11 19.70
CA ASP A 501 1.91 40.36 20.28
C ASP A 501 0.96 41.51 19.93
N ASP A 502 0.66 41.67 18.64
CA ASP A 502 -0.18 42.76 18.13
C ASP A 502 -1.68 42.42 18.14
N ILE A 503 -2.05 41.14 18.31
CA ILE A 503 -3.43 40.63 18.26
C ILE A 503 -4.10 41.05 16.94
N SER A 504 -3.41 40.78 15.84
CA SER A 504 -3.85 41.12 14.49
C SER A 504 -3.47 40.01 13.50
N ILE A 505 -4.19 39.94 12.38
CA ILE A 505 -3.84 38.98 11.32
C ILE A 505 -2.51 39.41 10.70
N SER A 506 -1.53 38.51 10.69
CA SER A 506 -0.19 38.73 10.16
C SER A 506 0.04 38.09 8.78
N GLY A 507 -0.83 37.18 8.36
CA GLY A 507 -0.73 36.45 7.10
C GLY A 507 -1.94 35.56 6.85
N TRP A 508 -1.96 34.95 5.67
CA TRP A 508 -3.00 34.03 5.23
C TRP A 508 -2.39 32.78 4.62
N GLU A 509 -2.89 31.61 4.99
CA GLU A 509 -2.59 30.37 4.29
C GLU A 509 -3.68 30.04 3.26
N ALA A 510 -3.27 29.81 2.02
CA ALA A 510 -4.16 29.37 0.95
C ALA A 510 -4.38 27.87 1.02
N LEU A 511 -5.62 27.46 1.27
CA LEU A 511 -6.03 26.08 1.36
C LEU A 511 -6.99 25.70 0.24
N ALA A 512 -6.64 24.64 -0.49
CA ALA A 512 -7.49 24.08 -1.54
C ALA A 512 -8.79 23.50 -0.98
N ARG A 513 -9.90 23.76 -1.66
CA ARG A 513 -11.24 23.31 -1.29
C ARG A 513 -11.95 22.69 -2.47
N ASP A 514 -12.50 21.51 -2.23
CA ASP A 514 -13.45 20.86 -3.11
C ASP A 514 -14.75 21.70 -3.18
N PRO A 515 -15.29 22.00 -4.37
CA PRO A 515 -16.45 22.89 -4.50
C PRO A 515 -17.76 22.27 -4.00
N ASP A 516 -17.85 20.94 -3.91
CA ASP A 516 -19.06 20.24 -3.52
C ASP A 516 -19.14 20.03 -1.99
N SER A 517 -18.01 19.71 -1.37
CA SER A 517 -17.89 19.37 0.06
C SER A 517 -17.27 20.48 0.91
N LEU A 518 -16.59 21.45 0.29
CA LEU A 518 -15.82 22.50 0.97
C LEU A 518 -14.73 21.95 1.92
N THR A 519 -14.24 20.74 1.67
CA THR A 519 -13.10 20.13 2.38
C THR A 519 -11.87 20.08 1.48
N ALA A 520 -10.73 19.62 2.00
CA ALA A 520 -9.53 19.43 1.18
C ALA A 520 -9.79 18.42 0.03
N PRO A 521 -9.32 18.68 -1.20
CA PRO A 521 -9.47 17.76 -2.32
C PRO A 521 -8.45 16.61 -2.25
N VAL A 522 -8.63 15.72 -1.29
CA VAL A 522 -7.72 14.59 -1.00
C VAL A 522 -7.52 13.69 -2.22
N ASP A 523 -8.54 13.55 -3.08
CA ASP A 523 -8.48 12.79 -4.32
C ASP A 523 -7.42 13.32 -5.30
N LEU A 524 -7.21 14.64 -5.36
CA LEU A 524 -6.19 15.24 -6.22
C LEU A 524 -4.78 15.06 -5.64
N PHE A 525 -4.61 15.21 -4.32
CA PHE A 525 -3.30 15.01 -3.69
C PHE A 525 -2.86 13.54 -3.80
N ALA A 526 -3.76 12.60 -3.50
CA ALA A 526 -3.50 11.16 -3.67
C ALA A 526 -3.13 10.82 -5.12
N ALA A 527 -3.84 11.39 -6.11
CA ALA A 527 -3.50 11.18 -7.51
C ALA A 527 -2.11 11.74 -7.88
N ALA A 528 -1.73 12.90 -7.34
CA ALA A 528 -0.40 13.46 -7.56
C ALA A 528 0.71 12.55 -7.01
N GLU A 529 0.49 11.90 -5.87
CA GLU A 529 1.42 10.93 -5.29
C GLU A 529 1.49 9.63 -6.11
N ILE A 530 0.33 9.06 -6.47
CA ILE A 530 0.23 7.80 -7.22
C ILE A 530 0.88 7.91 -8.62
N TRP A 531 0.61 9.00 -9.33
CA TRP A 531 1.04 9.19 -10.72
C TRP A 531 2.34 9.98 -10.87
N GLY A 532 2.80 10.58 -9.78
CA GLY A 532 4.08 11.25 -9.66
C GLY A 532 4.19 12.57 -10.42
N ARG A 533 5.44 12.91 -10.76
CA ARG A 533 5.92 14.25 -11.12
C ARG A 533 4.99 15.11 -11.97
N LYS A 534 4.47 14.58 -13.08
CA LYS A 534 3.65 15.38 -14.00
C LYS A 534 2.38 15.90 -13.31
N PHE A 535 1.75 15.07 -12.49
CA PHE A 535 0.54 15.41 -11.74
C PHE A 535 0.88 16.38 -10.61
N THR A 536 1.96 16.11 -9.86
CA THR A 536 2.43 16.99 -8.78
C THR A 536 2.75 18.40 -9.27
N ILE A 537 3.47 18.52 -10.40
CA ILE A 537 3.85 19.83 -10.96
C ILE A 537 2.61 20.58 -11.44
N GLU A 538 1.71 19.91 -12.16
CA GLU A 538 0.47 20.52 -12.65
C GLU A 538 -0.42 21.01 -11.48
N LEU A 539 -0.52 20.19 -10.42
CA LEU A 539 -1.21 20.52 -9.18
C LEU A 539 -0.67 21.82 -8.57
N ASP A 540 0.63 21.86 -8.29
CA ASP A 540 1.24 23.02 -7.62
C ASP A 540 1.19 24.27 -8.51
N GLN A 541 1.39 24.14 -9.82
CA GLN A 541 1.28 25.27 -10.75
C GLN A 541 -0.13 25.84 -10.76
N HIS A 542 -1.15 24.99 -10.78
CA HIS A 542 -2.54 25.42 -10.77
C HIS A 542 -2.91 26.05 -9.42
N LEU A 543 -2.65 25.35 -8.31
CA LEU A 543 -2.99 25.84 -6.97
C LEU A 543 -2.31 27.16 -6.65
N LEU A 544 -1.04 27.34 -7.04
CA LEU A 544 -0.34 28.61 -6.86
C LEU A 544 -1.00 29.75 -7.66
N LYS A 545 -1.30 29.52 -8.95
CA LYS A 545 -1.97 30.53 -9.79
C LYS A 545 -3.35 30.89 -9.23
N THR A 546 -4.15 29.87 -8.88
CA THR A 546 -5.49 30.06 -8.33
C THR A 546 -5.44 30.77 -6.99
N ALA A 547 -4.53 30.40 -6.09
CA ALA A 547 -4.38 31.03 -4.78
C ALA A 547 -4.07 32.52 -4.88
N VAL A 548 -3.10 32.90 -5.73
CA VAL A 548 -2.74 34.31 -5.91
C VAL A 548 -3.88 35.10 -6.55
N ASN A 549 -4.54 34.57 -7.57
CA ASN A 549 -5.67 35.23 -8.21
C ASN A 549 -6.84 35.40 -7.24
N SER A 550 -7.24 34.34 -6.54
CA SER A 550 -8.31 34.39 -5.55
C SER A 550 -8.00 35.34 -4.40
N TYR A 551 -6.73 35.44 -3.99
CA TYR A 551 -6.31 36.37 -2.94
C TYR A 551 -6.41 37.83 -3.41
N GLN A 552 -5.96 38.13 -4.64
CA GLN A 552 -6.13 39.45 -5.24
C GLN A 552 -7.61 39.84 -5.36
N GLU A 553 -8.48 38.92 -5.76
CA GLU A 553 -9.93 39.15 -5.80
C GLU A 553 -10.51 39.40 -4.40
N ALA A 554 -10.10 38.62 -3.40
CA ALA A 554 -10.53 38.79 -2.01
C ALA A 554 -10.12 40.15 -1.44
N LEU A 555 -8.92 40.64 -1.75
CA LEU A 555 -8.47 41.98 -1.37
C LEU A 555 -9.37 43.06 -1.99
N VAL A 556 -9.80 42.88 -3.25
CA VAL A 556 -10.70 43.81 -3.93
C VAL A 556 -12.08 43.81 -3.27
N ARG A 557 -12.65 42.64 -2.98
CA ARG A 557 -13.96 42.52 -2.31
C ARG A 557 -13.96 43.14 -0.93
N THR A 558 -12.90 42.90 -0.15
CA THR A 558 -12.74 43.42 1.22
C THR A 558 -12.21 44.86 1.27
N LYS A 559 -11.92 45.47 0.12
CA LYS A 559 -11.38 46.84 -0.03
C LYS A 559 -10.01 47.04 0.65
N GLN A 560 -9.17 46.00 0.68
CA GLN A 560 -7.84 45.99 1.31
C GLN A 560 -6.69 46.00 0.28
N ASN A 561 -6.80 46.84 -0.75
CA ASN A 561 -5.89 46.83 -1.90
C ASN A 561 -4.63 47.70 -1.74
N ARG A 562 -4.47 48.42 -0.63
CA ARG A 562 -3.29 49.27 -0.44
C ARG A 562 -2.09 48.39 -0.10
N TYR A 563 -0.90 48.80 -0.54
CA TYR A 563 0.31 48.01 -0.34
C TYR A 563 0.54 47.61 1.12
N HIS A 564 0.24 48.45 2.10
CA HIS A 564 0.42 48.11 3.52
C HIS A 564 -0.68 47.19 4.11
N GLU A 565 -1.79 46.99 3.39
CA GLU A 565 -2.92 46.14 3.82
C GLU A 565 -2.81 44.72 3.27
N ILE A 566 -2.08 44.55 2.16
CA ILE A 566 -1.79 43.23 1.60
C ILE A 566 -0.88 42.51 2.58
N LEU A 567 -1.34 41.40 3.15
CA LEU A 567 -0.54 40.59 4.05
C LEU A 567 0.22 39.50 3.26
N PRO A 568 1.24 38.86 3.86
CA PRO A 568 1.83 37.65 3.31
C PRO A 568 0.77 36.58 3.00
N LEU A 569 0.93 35.92 1.87
CA LEU A 569 0.16 34.78 1.41
C LEU A 569 1.06 33.56 1.34
N SER A 570 0.64 32.51 2.03
CA SER A 570 1.34 31.25 2.13
C SER A 570 0.67 30.20 1.26
N VAL A 571 1.46 29.45 0.49
CA VAL A 571 0.97 28.43 -0.45
C VAL A 571 1.85 27.20 -0.33
N ASN A 572 1.22 26.06 -0.04
CA ASN A 572 1.89 24.76 0.03
C ASN A 572 2.47 24.34 -1.34
N VAL A 573 3.64 23.71 -1.33
CA VAL A 573 4.32 23.21 -2.53
C VAL A 573 5.11 21.94 -2.25
N TYR A 574 5.09 21.00 -3.20
CA TYR A 574 5.96 19.82 -3.10
C TYR A 574 7.42 20.17 -3.39
N PRO A 575 8.40 19.61 -2.64
CA PRO A 575 9.82 19.78 -2.94
C PRO A 575 10.18 19.41 -4.39
N GLU A 576 9.54 18.38 -4.93
CA GLU A 576 9.76 17.90 -6.30
C GLU A 576 9.40 18.96 -7.35
N SER A 577 8.38 19.79 -7.11
CA SER A 577 7.97 20.87 -8.01
C SER A 577 9.02 21.99 -8.06
N LEU A 578 9.64 22.32 -6.94
CA LEU A 578 10.67 23.36 -6.85
C LEU A 578 11.93 23.02 -7.68
N MET A 579 12.22 21.74 -7.88
CA MET A 579 13.31 21.29 -8.74
C MET A 579 13.05 21.46 -10.23
N ARG A 580 11.86 21.91 -10.63
CA ARG A 580 11.43 21.91 -12.03
C ARG A 580 11.50 23.30 -12.62
N THR A 581 12.04 23.39 -13.82
CA THR A 581 12.08 24.67 -14.54
C THR A 581 10.68 25.21 -14.84
N ALA A 582 9.71 24.35 -15.16
CA ALA A 582 8.33 24.77 -15.39
C ALA A 582 7.68 25.48 -14.18
N TYR A 583 7.90 24.98 -12.96
CA TYR A 583 7.37 25.60 -11.75
C TYR A 583 8.09 26.92 -11.43
N PHE A 584 9.42 26.97 -11.60
CA PHE A 584 10.19 28.22 -11.45
C PHE A 584 9.66 29.32 -12.35
N GLU A 585 9.37 28.99 -13.61
CA GLU A 585 8.80 29.91 -14.58
C GLU A 585 7.39 30.39 -14.18
N THR A 586 6.57 29.50 -13.60
CA THR A 586 5.25 29.88 -13.05
C THR A 586 5.36 30.88 -11.91
N VAL A 587 6.26 30.64 -10.95
CA VAL A 587 6.51 31.59 -9.85
C VAL A 587 7.03 32.92 -10.40
N ARG A 588 7.93 32.87 -11.40
CA ARG A 588 8.47 34.06 -12.06
C ARG A 588 7.38 34.88 -12.74
N GLU A 589 6.45 34.25 -13.45
CA GLU A 589 5.31 34.92 -14.09
C GLU A 589 4.42 35.64 -13.07
N ILE A 590 4.19 35.03 -11.90
CA ILE A 590 3.37 35.61 -10.84
C ILE A 590 4.02 36.87 -10.24
N VAL A 591 5.32 36.82 -9.97
CA VAL A 591 6.02 37.89 -9.22
C VAL A 591 6.74 38.91 -10.10
N LYS A 592 7.02 38.57 -11.36
CA LYS A 592 7.66 39.45 -12.37
C LYS A 592 6.77 39.70 -13.60
N GLY A 593 5.51 39.27 -13.58
CA GLY A 593 4.56 39.50 -14.67
C GLY A 593 4.23 40.98 -14.90
N ARG A 594 3.24 41.23 -15.77
CA ARG A 594 2.77 42.60 -16.06
C ARG A 594 2.32 43.29 -14.77
N LYS A 595 2.63 44.59 -14.62
CA LYS A 595 2.37 45.38 -13.39
C LYS A 595 0.95 45.21 -12.81
N GLU A 596 -0.07 45.10 -13.66
CA GLU A 596 -1.48 44.97 -13.24
C GLU A 596 -1.82 43.62 -12.59
N LYS A 597 -1.04 42.57 -12.86
CA LYS A 597 -1.20 41.22 -12.29
C LYS A 597 -0.04 40.83 -11.37
N GLN A 598 0.89 41.75 -11.12
CA GLN A 598 2.11 41.45 -10.39
C GLN A 598 1.82 41.31 -8.89
N PHE A 599 2.04 40.12 -8.33
CA PHE A 599 2.02 39.93 -6.88
C PHE A 599 3.38 40.31 -6.27
N SER A 600 3.36 40.92 -5.08
CA SER A 600 4.60 41.33 -4.42
C SER A 600 5.39 40.10 -3.99
N ALA A 601 6.54 39.84 -4.61
CA ALA A 601 7.40 38.69 -4.32
C ALA A 601 7.65 38.45 -2.83
N LYS A 602 7.98 39.52 -2.08
CA LYS A 602 8.25 39.44 -0.63
C LYS A 602 7.05 38.98 0.20
N LYS A 603 5.84 39.03 -0.36
CA LYS A 603 4.59 38.61 0.29
C LYS A 603 4.15 37.22 -0.12
N LEU A 604 4.82 36.57 -1.08
CA LEU A 604 4.57 35.18 -1.40
C LEU A 604 5.51 34.31 -0.57
N ILE A 605 4.92 33.39 0.18
CA ILE A 605 5.63 32.39 0.97
C ILE A 605 5.24 31.03 0.41
N LEU A 606 6.22 30.26 -0.04
CA LEU A 606 5.99 28.88 -0.44
C LEU A 606 6.33 27.95 0.74
N GLU A 607 5.35 27.16 1.17
CA GLU A 607 5.48 26.27 2.33
C GLU A 607 5.89 24.87 1.88
N ILE A 608 6.93 24.34 2.52
CA ILE A 608 7.50 23.04 2.20
C ILE A 608 7.33 22.13 3.42
N SER A 609 6.55 21.06 3.29
CA SER A 609 6.39 20.07 4.36
C SER A 609 7.69 19.30 4.60
N GLU A 610 8.00 19.08 5.88
CA GLU A 610 9.13 18.22 6.30
C GLU A 610 8.91 16.75 5.95
N LYS A 611 7.65 16.28 5.98
CA LYS A 611 7.28 14.88 5.73
C LYS A 611 7.65 14.43 4.31
N ALA A 612 7.77 15.37 3.37
CA ALA A 612 8.13 15.08 1.98
C ALA A 612 9.62 14.74 1.81
N ASP A 613 9.88 13.65 1.08
CA ASP A 613 11.23 13.21 0.73
C ASP A 613 12.00 14.29 -0.04
N LEU A 614 13.33 14.30 0.13
CA LEU A 614 14.18 15.16 -0.68
C LEU A 614 14.13 14.70 -2.15
N PRO A 615 13.99 15.64 -3.11
CA PRO A 615 14.00 15.31 -4.52
C PRO A 615 15.30 14.61 -4.92
N MET A 616 15.20 13.46 -5.58
CA MET A 616 16.37 12.71 -6.06
C MET A 616 16.80 13.11 -7.48
N TYR A 617 16.04 13.99 -8.13
CA TYR A 617 16.24 14.35 -9.54
C TYR A 617 15.97 15.84 -9.78
N GLU A 618 16.74 16.47 -10.68
CA GLU A 618 16.47 17.81 -11.23
C GLU A 618 16.29 17.70 -12.74
N ASP A 619 15.17 18.21 -13.27
CA ASP A 619 14.83 18.17 -14.70
C ASP A 619 15.04 16.79 -15.38
N GLY A 620 14.91 15.70 -14.60
CA GLY A 620 15.01 14.31 -15.05
C GLY A 620 16.37 13.64 -14.80
N ILE A 621 17.36 14.39 -14.32
CA ILE A 621 18.72 13.93 -14.06
C ILE A 621 18.87 13.59 -12.57
N ARG A 622 19.40 12.41 -12.25
CA ARG A 622 19.63 11.97 -10.86
C ARG A 622 20.69 12.84 -10.19
N LEU A 623 20.39 13.30 -8.98
CA LEU A 623 21.26 14.17 -8.19
C LEU A 623 22.33 13.36 -7.44
N GLN A 624 23.55 13.90 -7.40
CA GLN A 624 24.65 13.33 -6.61
C GLN A 624 24.56 13.74 -5.14
N SER A 625 24.16 14.99 -4.87
CA SER A 625 23.85 15.50 -3.52
C SER A 625 22.45 16.14 -3.52
N PRO A 626 21.38 15.36 -3.23
CA PRO A 626 20.00 15.85 -3.23
C PRO A 626 19.79 17.12 -2.39
N LEU A 627 20.34 17.16 -1.16
CA LEU A 627 20.16 18.27 -0.25
C LEU A 627 20.83 19.56 -0.75
N ASP A 628 22.07 19.48 -1.24
CA ASP A 628 22.80 20.65 -1.72
C ASP A 628 22.18 21.22 -2.99
N SER A 629 21.78 20.33 -3.92
CA SER A 629 21.06 20.72 -5.13
C SER A 629 19.72 21.37 -4.81
N PHE A 630 18.97 20.82 -3.84
CA PHE A 630 17.73 21.43 -3.37
C PHE A 630 17.98 22.82 -2.77
N LYS A 631 18.97 22.98 -1.89
CA LYS A 631 19.34 24.28 -1.32
C LYS A 631 19.74 25.30 -2.38
N MET A 632 20.56 24.91 -3.36
CA MET A 632 20.94 25.77 -4.46
C MET A 632 19.72 26.20 -5.27
N ARG A 633 18.77 25.29 -5.49
CA ARG A 633 17.51 25.60 -6.17
C ARG A 633 16.69 26.62 -5.39
N LEU A 634 16.50 26.44 -4.09
CA LEU A 634 15.77 27.39 -3.25
C LEU A 634 16.47 28.75 -3.18
N ALA A 635 17.81 28.78 -3.08
CA ALA A 635 18.59 30.00 -3.16
C ALA A 635 18.36 30.75 -4.48
N LYS A 636 18.19 30.04 -5.60
CA LYS A 636 17.84 30.65 -6.88
C LYS A 636 16.49 31.38 -6.82
N TYR A 637 15.46 30.76 -6.24
CA TYR A 637 14.15 31.40 -6.03
C TYR A 637 14.27 32.67 -5.18
N THR A 638 14.96 32.60 -4.04
CA THR A 638 15.08 33.75 -3.13
C THR A 638 15.96 34.86 -3.72
N GLN A 639 17.03 34.53 -4.44
CA GLN A 639 17.94 35.51 -5.04
C GLN A 639 17.35 36.17 -6.29
N GLU A 640 16.78 35.39 -7.21
CA GLU A 640 16.28 35.91 -8.48
C GLU A 640 14.84 36.41 -8.40
N LEU A 641 13.97 35.70 -7.67
CA LEU A 641 12.53 36.00 -7.62
C LEU A 641 12.12 36.76 -6.36
N LYS A 642 12.96 36.79 -5.32
CA LYS A 642 12.71 37.50 -4.04
C LYS A 642 11.48 37.01 -3.28
N ILE A 643 11.06 35.76 -3.51
CA ILE A 643 10.04 35.09 -2.70
C ILE A 643 10.64 34.57 -1.39
N ARG A 644 9.80 34.17 -0.44
CA ARG A 644 10.21 33.54 0.82
C ARG A 644 9.74 32.08 0.86
N PHE A 645 10.37 31.28 1.71
CA PHE A 645 9.96 29.89 1.97
C PHE A 645 9.59 29.73 3.44
N GLY A 646 8.56 28.96 3.74
CA GLY A 646 8.22 28.47 5.08
C GLY A 646 8.47 26.96 5.17
N ILE A 647 8.71 26.47 6.38
CA ILE A 647 8.76 25.01 6.64
C ILE A 647 7.50 24.62 7.40
N ASP A 648 6.84 23.59 6.89
CA ASP A 648 5.61 23.02 7.44
C ASP A 648 5.86 21.65 8.10
N ASP A 649 4.98 21.23 9.01
CA ASP A 649 5.07 19.98 9.80
C ASP A 649 6.40 19.79 10.56
N PHE A 650 7.02 20.86 11.08
CA PHE A 650 8.35 20.78 11.66
C PHE A 650 8.41 19.88 12.91
N GLY A 651 9.34 18.92 12.91
CA GLY A 651 9.57 18.00 14.02
C GLY A 651 8.90 16.63 13.86
N VAL A 652 8.18 16.40 12.76
CA VAL A 652 7.53 15.11 12.45
C VAL A 652 8.42 14.22 11.54
N GLY A 653 9.57 14.72 11.07
CA GLY A 653 10.48 14.06 10.14
C GLY A 653 11.96 13.98 10.60
N TYR A 654 12.83 13.48 9.72
CA TYR A 654 14.23 13.14 10.04
C TYR A 654 15.27 14.23 9.67
N ALA A 655 14.89 15.36 9.05
CA ALA A 655 15.86 16.23 8.33
C ALA A 655 15.77 17.75 8.62
N SER A 656 14.96 18.16 9.59
CA SER A 656 14.48 19.54 9.81
C SER A 656 15.57 20.65 9.83
N VAL A 657 16.61 20.51 10.66
CA VAL A 657 17.65 21.56 10.83
C VAL A 657 18.51 21.74 9.57
N SER A 658 18.82 20.64 8.90
CA SER A 658 19.65 20.65 7.70
C SER A 658 18.97 21.37 6.55
N ARG A 659 17.63 21.27 6.44
CA ARG A 659 16.82 21.97 5.43
C ARG A 659 16.68 23.45 5.75
N LEU A 660 16.51 23.81 7.02
CA LEU A 660 16.47 25.23 7.46
C LEU A 660 17.75 25.99 7.14
N SER A 661 18.89 25.31 7.23
CA SER A 661 20.20 25.92 7.02
C SER A 661 20.33 26.53 5.61
N GLY A 662 20.44 27.87 5.57
CA GLY A 662 20.62 28.66 4.35
C GLY A 662 19.32 29.20 3.73
N LEU A 663 18.14 28.80 4.20
CA LEU A 663 16.85 29.27 3.67
C LEU A 663 16.35 30.57 4.30
N GLN A 664 16.77 30.86 5.54
CA GLN A 664 16.31 32.01 6.33
C GLN A 664 14.78 32.19 6.26
N PRO A 665 13.98 31.15 6.57
CA PRO A 665 12.54 31.25 6.46
C PRO A 665 12.01 32.30 7.45
N PRO A 666 10.94 33.04 7.12
CA PRO A 666 10.35 34.00 8.06
C PRO A 666 9.68 33.28 9.24
N TYR A 667 9.21 32.05 9.01
CA TYR A 667 8.64 31.22 10.06
C TYR A 667 8.80 29.71 9.80
N VAL A 668 8.56 28.95 10.85
CA VAL A 668 8.48 27.49 10.90
C VAL A 668 7.17 27.12 11.59
N LYS A 669 6.37 26.25 10.98
CA LYS A 669 5.09 25.78 11.51
C LYS A 669 5.28 24.47 12.28
N ILE A 670 4.60 24.37 13.41
CA ILE A 670 4.56 23.20 14.29
C ILE A 670 3.19 22.54 14.14
N ASP A 671 3.18 21.26 13.77
CA ASP A 671 1.98 20.45 13.57
C ASP A 671 1.13 20.38 14.86
N ARG A 672 -0.19 20.40 14.69
CA ARG A 672 -1.18 20.28 15.77
C ARG A 672 -0.96 19.09 16.70
N GLU A 673 -0.39 17.98 16.22
CA GLU A 673 -0.14 16.77 17.01
C GLU A 673 0.78 17.06 18.21
N ILE A 674 1.70 18.01 18.07
CA ILE A 674 2.61 18.42 19.16
C ILE A 674 1.84 19.01 20.35
N LEU A 675 0.68 19.62 20.13
CA LEU A 675 -0.16 20.14 21.21
C LEU A 675 -0.59 19.05 22.19
N TYR A 676 -0.78 17.82 21.69
CA TYR A 676 -1.29 16.69 22.47
C TYR A 676 -0.18 15.87 23.17
N HIS A 677 1.09 16.16 22.89
CA HIS A 677 2.22 15.51 23.53
C HIS A 677 2.67 16.26 24.79
N GLN A 678 2.84 15.54 25.90
CA GLN A 678 3.30 16.11 27.17
C GLN A 678 4.76 15.72 27.46
N PRO A 679 5.58 16.66 27.97
CA PRO A 679 5.28 18.06 28.26
C PRO A 679 5.41 18.98 27.03
N VAL A 680 4.30 19.56 26.58
CA VAL A 680 4.21 20.41 25.37
C VAL A 680 5.15 21.62 25.40
N ASP A 681 5.31 22.25 26.58
CA ASP A 681 6.19 23.41 26.76
C ASP A 681 7.65 23.09 26.41
N ILE A 682 8.11 21.87 26.73
CA ILE A 682 9.49 21.45 26.43
C ILE A 682 9.66 21.31 24.91
N ILE A 683 8.66 20.76 24.23
CA ILE A 683 8.71 20.55 22.78
C ILE A 683 8.74 21.90 22.05
N ILE A 684 7.86 22.84 22.42
CA ILE A 684 7.82 24.18 21.82
C ILE A 684 9.15 24.92 22.05
N ASN A 685 9.66 24.93 23.28
CA ASN A 685 10.93 25.58 23.60
C ASN A 685 12.10 24.94 22.84
N PHE A 686 12.11 23.61 22.71
CA PHE A 686 13.12 22.89 21.94
C PHE A 686 13.09 23.30 20.47
N VAL A 687 11.92 23.37 19.85
CA VAL A 687 11.79 23.82 18.45
C VAL A 687 12.28 25.27 18.29
N GLN A 688 11.87 26.18 19.18
CA GLN A 688 12.36 27.57 19.15
C GLN A 688 13.88 27.67 19.29
N GLU A 689 14.48 26.86 20.17
CA GLU A 689 15.93 26.82 20.36
C GLU A 689 16.64 26.28 19.10
N VAL A 690 16.13 25.21 18.50
CA VAL A 690 16.66 24.63 17.26
C VAL A 690 16.62 25.64 16.13
N VAL A 691 15.47 26.31 15.94
CA VAL A 691 15.29 27.34 14.91
C VAL A 691 16.21 28.53 15.16
N SER A 692 16.35 28.96 16.42
CA SER A 692 17.23 30.07 16.79
C SER A 692 18.71 29.76 16.54
N ARG A 693 19.14 28.53 16.79
CA ARG A 693 20.51 28.07 16.51
C ARG A 693 20.79 27.91 15.02
N ALA A 694 19.78 27.57 14.22
CA ALA A 694 19.92 27.42 12.78
C ALA A 694 20.23 28.76 12.07
N ASN A 695 19.73 29.89 12.60
CA ASN A 695 20.06 31.24 12.12
C ASN A 695 20.09 32.27 13.27
N PRO A 696 21.22 32.43 13.98
CA PRO A 696 21.29 33.28 15.18
C PRO A 696 21.06 34.78 14.93
N LEU A 697 21.29 35.27 13.70
CA LEU A 697 21.16 36.69 13.36
C LEU A 697 19.72 37.10 13.04
N ASP A 698 18.92 36.17 12.52
CA ASP A 698 17.53 36.40 12.14
C ASP A 698 16.74 35.09 12.29
N PRO A 699 16.42 34.70 13.53
CA PRO A 699 15.80 33.42 13.81
C PRO A 699 14.37 33.40 13.28
N ALA A 700 13.99 32.30 12.61
CA ALA A 700 12.64 32.15 12.10
C ALA A 700 11.63 32.14 13.26
N LYS A 701 10.47 32.75 13.05
CA LYS A 701 9.40 32.76 14.04
C LYS A 701 8.66 31.43 14.04
N VAL A 702 8.06 31.04 15.16
CA VAL A 702 7.28 29.80 15.24
C VAL A 702 5.80 30.12 15.08
N ILE A 703 5.13 29.36 14.20
CA ILE A 703 3.67 29.28 14.10
C ILE A 703 3.23 27.96 14.75
N VAL A 704 2.29 28.01 15.68
CA VAL A 704 1.67 26.81 16.25
C VAL A 704 0.29 26.61 15.62
N GLU A 705 0.04 25.44 15.06
CA GLU A 705 -1.16 25.14 14.27
C GLU A 705 -2.22 24.33 15.00
N GLY A 706 -3.42 24.28 14.41
CA GLY A 706 -4.51 23.42 14.82
C GLY A 706 -5.14 23.77 16.16
N LEU A 707 -5.01 25.03 16.58
CA LEU A 707 -5.61 25.51 17.82
C LEU A 707 -7.13 25.67 17.67
N ASP A 708 -7.86 25.06 18.59
CA ASP A 708 -9.30 25.13 18.75
C ASP A 708 -9.68 25.35 20.23
N GLU A 709 -10.97 25.37 20.52
CA GLU A 709 -11.49 25.58 21.89
C GLU A 709 -11.16 24.41 22.85
N ASN A 710 -10.85 23.23 22.32
CA ASN A 710 -10.55 22.02 23.10
C ASN A 710 -9.04 21.77 23.24
N SER A 711 -8.22 22.65 22.67
CA SER A 711 -6.78 22.47 22.64
C SER A 711 -6.20 22.45 24.07
N PRO A 712 -5.27 21.53 24.38
CA PRO A 712 -4.74 21.34 25.73
C PRO A 712 -3.84 22.51 26.21
N VAL A 713 -3.55 23.47 25.33
CA VAL A 713 -2.70 24.64 25.59
C VAL A 713 -3.47 25.91 25.25
N THR A 714 -3.47 26.87 26.17
CA THR A 714 -4.13 28.17 25.96
C THR A 714 -3.25 29.15 25.20
N LEU A 715 -3.87 30.14 24.54
CA LEU A 715 -3.15 31.21 23.84
C LEU A 715 -2.20 31.99 24.77
N GLY A 716 -2.63 32.27 26.01
CA GLY A 716 -1.78 32.92 27.01
C GLY A 716 -0.55 32.10 27.38
N ARG A 717 -0.68 30.76 27.48
CA ARG A 717 0.45 29.87 27.72
C ARG A 717 1.43 29.88 26.54
N LEU A 718 0.94 29.81 25.30
CA LEU A 718 1.78 29.92 24.10
C LEU A 718 2.53 31.26 24.05
N LYS A 719 1.85 32.37 24.37
CA LYS A 719 2.49 33.70 24.46
C LYS A 719 3.59 33.73 25.52
N ASN A 720 3.35 33.14 26.69
CA ASN A 720 4.37 33.05 27.75
C ASN A 720 5.58 32.19 27.36
N LEU A 721 5.40 31.22 26.45
CA LEU A 721 6.48 30.46 25.83
C LEU A 721 7.17 31.23 24.68
N GLY A 722 6.81 32.49 24.42
CA GLY A 722 7.41 33.29 23.36
C GLY A 722 7.01 32.90 21.94
N VAL A 723 5.92 32.15 21.78
CA VAL A 723 5.34 31.89 20.44
C VAL A 723 4.80 33.20 19.87
N SER A 724 5.24 33.56 18.66
CA SER A 724 4.83 34.81 18.01
C SER A 724 3.53 34.67 17.23
N TYR A 725 3.31 33.51 16.60
CA TYR A 725 2.21 33.29 15.68
C TYR A 725 1.43 32.03 15.99
N VAL A 726 0.14 32.06 15.74
CA VAL A 726 -0.76 30.91 15.90
C VAL A 726 -1.76 30.82 14.75
N GLN A 727 -2.21 29.61 14.48
CA GLN A 727 -3.22 29.30 13.47
C GLN A 727 -4.22 28.25 14.00
N GLY A 728 -5.48 28.37 13.60
CA GLY A 728 -6.53 27.39 13.89
C GLY A 728 -7.91 27.99 14.11
N HIS A 729 -8.89 27.11 14.30
CA HIS A 729 -10.30 27.45 14.45
C HIS A 729 -10.61 28.42 15.60
N ILE A 730 -9.77 28.48 16.65
CA ILE A 730 -9.92 29.46 17.73
C ILE A 730 -9.83 30.90 17.22
N ILE A 731 -9.11 31.14 16.11
CA ILE A 731 -8.95 32.44 15.44
C ILE A 731 -10.06 32.63 14.40
N GLY A 732 -10.20 31.65 13.50
CA GLY A 732 -11.16 31.66 12.42
C GLY A 732 -10.95 30.47 11.49
N LYS A 733 -12.01 29.96 10.89
CA LYS A 733 -11.91 28.92 9.85
C LYS A 733 -11.43 29.56 8.55
N ALA A 734 -10.99 28.73 7.61
CA ALA A 734 -10.68 29.19 6.26
C ALA A 734 -11.93 29.75 5.57
N GLU A 735 -11.82 30.94 4.97
CA GLU A 735 -12.91 31.65 4.29
C GLU A 735 -12.48 32.16 2.90
N GLN A 736 -13.43 32.50 2.03
CA GLN A 736 -13.11 33.07 0.70
C GLN A 736 -12.58 34.50 0.76
N ASP A 737 -12.95 35.24 1.80
CA ASP A 737 -12.60 36.64 1.99
C ASP A 737 -11.53 36.80 3.08
N VAL A 738 -10.68 37.81 2.91
CA VAL A 738 -9.51 38.05 3.77
C VAL A 738 -9.79 39.21 4.74
N ASN A 739 -10.76 39.01 5.60
CA ASN A 739 -11.26 40.05 6.51
C ASN A 739 -10.29 40.32 7.67
N ARG A 740 -10.32 41.56 8.18
CA ARG A 740 -9.70 41.87 9.48
C ARG A 740 -10.53 41.24 10.60
N LEU A 741 -9.89 41.01 11.75
CA LEU A 741 -10.62 40.60 12.96
C LEU A 741 -11.75 41.60 13.26
N SER A 742 -12.95 41.07 13.54
CA SER A 742 -14.02 41.89 14.09
C SER A 742 -13.61 42.39 15.48
N GLN A 743 -14.22 43.50 15.92
CA GLN A 743 -13.95 44.04 17.25
C GLN A 743 -14.23 43.00 18.35
N GLU A 744 -15.36 42.30 18.25
CA GLU A 744 -15.74 41.23 19.18
C GLU A 744 -14.71 40.10 19.21
N LYS A 745 -14.23 39.65 18.04
CA LYS A 745 -13.24 38.57 17.97
C LYS A 745 -11.89 39.01 18.51
N SER A 746 -11.48 40.26 18.25
CA SER A 746 -10.26 40.85 18.80
C SER A 746 -10.32 40.94 20.33
N GLU A 747 -11.46 41.35 20.90
CA GLU A 747 -11.67 41.39 22.35
C GLU A 747 -11.66 39.99 22.97
N PHE A 748 -12.31 39.00 22.35
CA PHE A 748 -12.27 37.60 22.77
C PHE A 748 -10.84 37.04 22.81
N LEU A 749 -10.07 37.25 21.73
CA LEU A 749 -8.68 36.80 21.64
C LEU A 749 -7.80 37.50 22.68
N ARG A 750 -7.99 38.80 22.89
CA ARG A 750 -7.25 39.57 23.91
C ARG A 750 -7.49 39.00 25.31
N LYS A 751 -8.73 38.72 25.70
CA LYS A 751 -9.04 38.09 27.00
C LYS A 751 -8.40 36.70 27.12
N SER A 752 -8.51 35.89 26.07
CA SER A 752 -7.94 34.53 26.02
C SER A 752 -6.41 34.51 26.14
N ILE A 753 -5.74 35.54 25.62
CA ILE A 753 -4.28 35.71 25.69
C ILE A 753 -3.84 36.24 27.05
N LEU A 754 -4.57 37.20 27.62
CA LEU A 754 -4.22 37.84 28.90
C LEU A 754 -4.68 37.02 30.13
N GLY A 755 -5.58 36.05 29.95
CA GLY A 755 -6.16 35.27 31.04
C GLY A 755 -7.19 36.03 31.87
N GLU A 756 -7.87 37.00 31.25
CA GLU A 756 -8.88 37.89 31.88
C GLU A 756 -10.31 37.35 31.82
#